data_AF-K0KZT2-F1
#
_entry.id   AF-K0KZT2-F1
#
_cell.length_a   1.000
_cell.length_b   1.000
_cell.length_c   1.000
_cell.angle_alpha   90.00
_cell.angle_beta   90.00
_cell.angle_gamma   90.00
#
_symmetry.space_group_name_H-M   'P 1'
#
loop_
_entity.id
_entity.type
_entity.pdbx_description
1 polymer ?
#
loop_
_entity_poly.entity_id
_entity_poly.type
_entity_poly.pdbx_seq_one_letter_code
_entity_poly.pdbx_strand_id
1 'polypeptide(L)'
;MYFPVSRFNMPINIFQLPVEVVHHILLHTHPLEIVQIWHSIPELRYLITSDILLIVTNNSLPQSKYNLPKRFFCTEKAVNKDNILHGFNGVLLLELGAGESTLAQVDFGILAKGHYPTHLILNRFDRWHETASFLEDHNYNNHHIRSISVPCIENFRLPTFKMNKDVFQFPNVKKVKVNGTNSNDLNIEATRSMFPRVESLEFSGKIELMDFFVDIELPRNFTMSHIMPSTVGHTLEYHLPYSSKLEYLEINGCFETARTRSFSILDLSLPNIKRIHILDSVLSSMKRLSMPKLKTLLVERSIINEISHLRVPLLQSLSLRIDNWNKFIFMDIIAPRLREFDFDMLNSKMDLRISKFHFPLLQAATIGFSDEYEGHHNNALIKTFNFLNNLNALTLGNCLHLIDGLSFQSLTTLVIQNEKSNGPHKISRLTQFPRLNELIIYGQELKQKNEVLLLNSSRLQTLVLENIPNFSDISILPIDFISILNLSLINNAALSSIQGIRYRFLKKLDIKTLSNSNTPFDVSKCNFESLESLSIESEGEVRFVEVKAPSLVELEILSSYIVNSFSTKDYPQLRKLTIGKLNDLHIEPSDLITEIDLSANNFIKELVMDQNQLPNLKVFKDFTRYNEPTPDSGFDPVHYLPDFGQYYEDIPPFETLL
;
A
#
# COMPACT_ATOMS: atom_id res chain seq x y z
N MET A 1 -28.83 -30.75 35.08
CA MET A 1 -30.28 -30.79 34.74
C MET A 1 -30.56 -29.67 33.76
N TYR A 2 -30.79 -29.99 32.49
CA TYR A 2 -31.22 -29.02 31.48
C TYR A 2 -32.75 -28.96 31.47
N PHE A 3 -33.33 -27.80 31.80
CA PHE A 3 -34.76 -27.57 31.62
C PHE A 3 -35.02 -26.98 30.23
N PRO A 4 -35.91 -27.57 29.41
CA PRO A 4 -36.28 -27.02 28.11
C PRO A 4 -37.28 -25.87 28.30
N VAL A 5 -36.87 -24.64 27.95
CA VAL A 5 -37.64 -23.40 28.19
C VAL A 5 -38.73 -23.14 27.14
N SER A 6 -38.99 -24.06 26.20
CA SER A 6 -39.88 -23.81 25.06
C SER A 6 -41.40 -23.95 25.31
N ARG A 7 -41.88 -23.96 26.56
CA ARG A 7 -43.32 -24.16 26.86
C ARG A 7 -44.02 -23.17 27.80
N PHE A 8 -43.35 -22.10 28.27
CA PHE A 8 -44.02 -21.08 29.09
C PHE A 8 -44.06 -19.72 28.39
N ASN A 9 -45.04 -19.53 27.50
CA ASN A 9 -45.47 -18.21 27.01
C ASN A 9 -46.55 -17.62 27.93
N MET A 10 -46.26 -17.50 29.23
CA MET A 10 -46.91 -16.49 30.06
C MET A 10 -45.84 -15.47 30.41
N PRO A 11 -46.04 -14.16 30.18
CA PRO A 11 -45.17 -13.15 30.73
C PRO A 11 -45.26 -13.26 32.25
N ILE A 12 -44.28 -13.93 32.87
CA ILE A 12 -44.17 -13.98 34.31
C ILE A 12 -43.97 -12.54 34.76
N ASN A 13 -44.99 -12.01 35.42
CA ASN A 13 -44.89 -10.68 35.99
C ASN A 13 -43.89 -10.75 37.16
N ILE A 14 -42.78 -10.04 37.06
CA ILE A 14 -41.72 -10.02 38.09
C ILE A 14 -42.26 -9.65 39.47
N PHE A 15 -43.36 -8.90 39.53
CA PHE A 15 -44.05 -8.53 40.77
C PHE A 15 -44.80 -9.68 41.46
N GLN A 16 -44.99 -10.80 40.77
CA GLN A 16 -45.61 -12.01 41.33
C GLN A 16 -44.57 -13.01 41.87
N LEU A 17 -43.28 -12.74 41.64
CA LEU A 17 -42.21 -13.58 42.16
C LEU A 17 -41.96 -13.28 43.65
N PRO A 18 -41.65 -14.30 44.47
CA PRO A 18 -41.18 -14.09 45.83
C PRO A 18 -39.96 -13.16 45.84
N VAL A 19 -39.85 -12.32 46.87
CA VAL A 19 -38.78 -11.32 47.00
C VAL A 19 -37.40 -11.97 46.93
N GLU A 20 -37.25 -13.19 47.45
CA GLU A 20 -36.03 -13.97 47.42
C GLU A 20 -35.64 -14.36 45.99
N VAL A 21 -36.62 -14.65 45.13
CA VAL A 21 -36.39 -14.97 43.72
C VAL A 21 -35.99 -13.72 42.95
N VAL A 22 -36.66 -12.59 43.20
CA VAL A 22 -36.29 -11.30 42.59
C VAL A 22 -34.88 -10.89 43.02
N HIS A 23 -34.55 -11.05 44.30
CA HIS A 23 -33.21 -10.78 44.84
C HIS A 23 -32.18 -11.70 44.16
N HIS A 24 -32.46 -12.99 44.03
CA HIS A 24 -31.57 -13.92 43.32
C HIS A 24 -31.38 -13.53 41.84
N ILE A 25 -32.43 -13.08 41.15
CA ILE A 25 -32.32 -12.57 39.77
C ILE A 25 -31.39 -11.36 39.73
N LEU A 26 -31.60 -10.38 40.62
CA LEU A 26 -30.77 -9.16 40.67
C LEU A 26 -29.30 -9.47 40.94
N LEU A 27 -29.00 -10.44 41.82
CA LEU A 27 -27.62 -10.89 42.10
C LEU A 27 -26.91 -11.53 40.89
N HIS A 28 -27.66 -11.96 39.89
CA HIS A 28 -27.14 -12.53 38.64
C HIS A 28 -27.30 -11.60 37.44
N THR A 29 -27.81 -10.38 37.65
CA THR A 29 -28.05 -9.39 36.59
C THR A 29 -26.84 -8.47 36.43
N HIS A 30 -26.52 -8.06 35.20
CA HIS A 30 -25.40 -7.14 34.97
C HIS A 30 -25.68 -5.78 35.65
N PRO A 31 -24.71 -5.15 36.35
CA PRO A 31 -25.00 -3.96 37.15
C PRO A 31 -25.53 -2.77 36.34
N LEU A 32 -25.17 -2.64 35.06
CA LEU A 32 -25.78 -1.62 34.19
C LEU A 32 -27.27 -1.89 33.88
N GLU A 33 -27.67 -3.16 33.80
CA GLU A 33 -29.07 -3.53 33.67
C GLU A 33 -29.81 -3.28 34.99
N ILE A 34 -29.18 -3.52 36.14
CA ILE A 34 -29.74 -3.15 37.46
C ILE A 34 -29.98 -1.63 37.52
N VAL A 35 -29.04 -0.82 37.04
CA VAL A 35 -29.21 0.65 36.93
C VAL A 35 -30.41 0.98 36.01
N GLN A 36 -30.52 0.33 34.86
CA GLN A 36 -31.64 0.53 33.93
C GLN A 36 -32.99 0.12 34.54
N ILE A 37 -33.04 -1.01 35.24
CA ILE A 37 -34.23 -1.50 35.96
C ILE A 37 -34.62 -0.50 37.04
N TRP A 38 -33.67 0.01 37.81
CA TRP A 38 -33.91 1.02 38.85
C TRP A 38 -34.57 2.28 38.27
N HIS A 39 -34.13 2.73 37.10
CA HIS A 39 -34.71 3.91 36.43
C HIS A 39 -36.07 3.61 35.80
N SER A 40 -36.19 2.47 35.11
CA SER A 40 -37.31 2.15 34.23
C SER A 40 -38.50 1.52 34.95
N ILE A 41 -38.29 0.93 36.13
CA ILE A 41 -39.31 0.18 36.88
C ILE A 41 -39.36 0.71 38.32
N PRO A 42 -40.12 1.80 38.59
CA PRO A 42 -40.18 2.44 39.91
C PRO A 42 -40.53 1.49 41.05
N GLU A 43 -41.38 0.50 40.79
CA GLU A 43 -41.84 -0.50 41.75
C GLU A 43 -40.70 -1.41 42.23
N LEU A 44 -39.61 -1.59 41.49
CA LEU A 44 -38.47 -2.42 41.93
C LEU A 44 -37.40 -1.63 42.69
N ARG A 45 -37.51 -0.30 42.78
CA ARG A 45 -36.48 0.56 43.40
C ARG A 45 -36.24 0.27 44.88
N TYR A 46 -37.27 -0.16 45.61
CA TYR A 46 -37.14 -0.48 47.03
C TYR A 46 -36.37 -1.80 47.25
N LEU A 47 -36.36 -2.68 46.26
CA LEU A 47 -35.62 -3.94 46.31
C LEU A 47 -34.15 -3.72 45.97
N ILE A 48 -33.84 -2.84 45.01
CA ILE A 48 -32.45 -2.52 44.63
C ILE A 48 -31.86 -1.56 45.67
N THR A 49 -31.20 -2.10 46.70
CA THR A 49 -30.49 -1.33 47.74
C THR A 49 -28.98 -1.31 47.50
N SER A 50 -28.24 -0.57 48.33
CA SER A 50 -26.76 -0.57 48.33
C SER A 50 -26.16 -1.93 48.69
N ASP A 51 -26.95 -2.86 49.25
CA ASP A 51 -26.54 -4.23 49.55
C ASP A 51 -26.69 -5.15 48.33
N ILE A 52 -27.47 -4.74 47.32
CA ILE A 52 -27.63 -5.44 46.03
C ILE A 52 -26.68 -4.88 44.98
N LEU A 53 -26.50 -3.56 44.91
CA LEU A 53 -25.61 -2.91 43.96
C LEU A 53 -24.71 -1.92 44.69
N LEU A 54 -23.40 -2.09 44.52
CA LEU A 54 -22.43 -1.12 44.99
C LEU A 54 -21.51 -0.71 43.84
N ILE A 55 -21.37 0.59 43.61
CA ILE A 55 -20.50 1.18 42.60
C ILE A 55 -19.27 1.74 43.30
N VAL A 56 -18.12 1.09 43.09
CA VAL A 56 -16.84 1.56 43.60
C VAL A 56 -16.13 2.33 42.50
N THR A 57 -15.64 3.53 42.82
CA THR A 57 -15.02 4.40 41.82
C THR A 57 -13.97 5.31 42.43
N ASN A 58 -12.94 5.65 41.65
CA ASN A 58 -11.88 6.58 42.04
C ASN A 58 -12.15 8.03 41.58
N ASN A 59 -13.22 8.26 40.81
CA ASN A 59 -13.56 9.56 40.26
C ASN A 59 -14.71 10.20 41.08
N SER A 60 -14.72 11.52 41.23
CA SER A 60 -15.81 12.27 41.88
C SER A 60 -17.02 12.50 40.95
N LEU A 61 -16.83 12.31 39.64
CA LEU A 61 -17.83 12.51 38.57
C LEU A 61 -18.89 11.39 38.30
N PRO A 62 -18.81 10.14 38.78
CA PRO A 62 -19.67 9.05 38.30
C PRO A 62 -21.11 9.11 38.81
N GLN A 63 -21.41 9.92 39.84
CA GLN A 63 -22.78 10.11 40.32
C GLN A 63 -23.72 10.64 39.22
N SER A 64 -23.24 11.56 38.36
CA SER A 64 -24.05 12.08 37.25
C SER A 64 -24.20 11.08 36.10
N LYS A 65 -23.31 10.08 35.97
CA LYS A 65 -23.35 9.07 34.91
C LYS A 65 -24.49 8.08 35.11
N TYR A 66 -24.69 7.61 36.35
CA TYR A 66 -25.70 6.59 36.65
C TYR A 66 -26.98 7.16 37.26
N ASN A 67 -26.97 8.41 37.74
CA ASN A 67 -28.12 9.08 38.36
C ASN A 67 -28.75 8.27 39.52
N LEU A 68 -27.90 7.63 40.35
CA LEU A 68 -28.32 6.88 41.54
C LEU A 68 -28.08 7.69 42.82
N PRO A 69 -28.78 7.39 43.93
CA PRO A 69 -28.50 8.00 45.24
C PRO A 69 -27.05 7.76 45.72
N LYS A 70 -26.50 8.68 46.53
CA LYS A 70 -25.11 8.60 47.02
C LYS A 70 -24.75 7.29 47.73
N ARG A 71 -25.71 6.63 48.38
CA ARG A 71 -25.52 5.35 49.09
C ARG A 71 -25.06 4.20 48.19
N PHE A 72 -25.26 4.29 46.88
CA PHE A 72 -24.78 3.28 45.92
C PHE A 72 -23.30 3.47 45.55
N PHE A 73 -22.66 4.55 46.01
CA PHE A 73 -21.30 4.90 45.59
C PHE A 73 -20.34 4.83 46.77
N CYS A 74 -19.19 4.23 46.53
CA CYS A 74 -18.08 4.23 47.47
C CYS A 74 -16.78 4.59 46.74
N THR A 75 -15.91 5.37 47.41
CA THR A 75 -14.57 5.62 46.88
C THR A 75 -13.66 4.45 47.17
N GLU A 76 -12.73 4.14 46.27
CA GLU A 76 -11.71 3.10 46.46
C GLU A 76 -10.98 3.22 47.82
N LYS A 77 -10.61 4.44 48.22
CA LYS A 77 -9.95 4.72 49.51
C LYS A 77 -10.81 4.32 50.72
N ALA A 78 -12.14 4.45 50.61
CA ALA A 78 -13.07 4.09 51.67
C ALA A 78 -13.23 2.57 51.77
N VAL A 79 -13.25 1.87 50.63
CA VAL A 79 -13.28 0.39 50.60
C VAL A 79 -12.12 -0.21 51.40
N ASN A 80 -10.90 0.31 51.19
CA ASN A 80 -9.70 -0.21 51.86
C ASN A 80 -9.61 0.16 53.34
N LYS A 81 -10.12 1.33 53.75
CA LYS A 81 -10.03 1.79 55.14
C LYS A 81 -11.11 1.20 56.04
N ASP A 82 -12.33 1.08 55.51
CA ASP A 82 -13.53 0.88 56.33
C ASP A 82 -14.07 -0.56 56.25
N ASN A 83 -13.36 -1.48 55.58
CA ASN A 83 -13.81 -2.86 55.35
C ASN A 83 -15.26 -2.94 54.81
N ILE A 84 -15.68 -1.96 54.00
CA ILE A 84 -17.08 -1.84 53.51
C ILE A 84 -17.54 -3.09 52.76
N LEU A 85 -16.62 -3.83 52.14
CA LEU A 85 -16.92 -5.06 51.42
C LEU A 85 -17.01 -6.30 52.31
N HIS A 86 -16.67 -6.23 53.60
CA HIS A 86 -16.74 -7.36 54.49
C HIS A 86 -18.21 -7.74 54.76
N GLY A 87 -18.67 -8.85 54.16
CA GLY A 87 -20.05 -9.32 54.27
C GLY A 87 -21.00 -8.79 53.19
N PHE A 88 -20.50 -8.05 52.19
CA PHE A 88 -21.29 -7.53 51.08
C PHE A 88 -21.60 -8.64 50.06
N ASN A 89 -22.82 -9.19 50.02
CA ASN A 89 -23.18 -10.29 49.11
C ASN A 89 -23.79 -9.83 47.77
N GLY A 90 -23.71 -8.53 47.43
CA GLY A 90 -24.32 -7.94 46.25
C GLY A 90 -23.47 -8.01 44.98
N VAL A 91 -23.94 -7.30 43.95
CA VAL A 91 -23.25 -7.08 42.68
C VAL A 91 -22.36 -5.83 42.80
N LEU A 92 -21.06 -6.02 42.59
CA LEU A 92 -20.09 -4.93 42.63
C LEU A 92 -19.82 -4.41 41.21
N LEU A 93 -19.96 -3.10 41.00
CA LEU A 93 -19.50 -2.41 39.80
C LEU A 93 -18.27 -1.57 40.12
N LEU A 94 -17.09 -2.01 39.69
CA LEU A 94 -15.84 -1.26 39.87
C LEU A 94 -15.59 -0.40 38.63
N GLU A 95 -15.70 0.93 38.77
CA GLU A 95 -15.47 1.90 37.70
C GLU A 95 -14.19 2.71 37.95
N LEU A 96 -13.12 2.37 37.24
CA LEU A 96 -11.81 3.00 37.40
C LEU A 96 -11.60 4.07 36.30
N GLY A 97 -11.38 5.31 36.73
CA GLY A 97 -10.99 6.45 35.91
C GLY A 97 -9.48 6.65 35.83
N ALA A 98 -9.02 7.51 34.92
CA ALA A 98 -7.61 7.84 34.74
C ALA A 98 -7.05 8.60 35.94
N GLY A 99 -6.18 7.94 36.71
CA GLY A 99 -5.23 8.56 37.62
C GLY A 99 -3.84 7.99 37.37
N GLU A 100 -2.80 8.79 37.62
CA GLU A 100 -1.39 8.42 37.40
C GLU A 100 -0.90 7.27 38.29
N SER A 101 -1.71 6.81 39.25
CA SER A 101 -1.40 5.64 40.07
C SER A 101 -1.56 4.37 39.24
N THR A 102 -0.42 3.75 38.94
CA THR A 102 -0.28 2.39 38.41
C THR A 102 -1.29 1.42 39.05
N LEU A 103 -1.81 0.48 38.27
CA LEU A 103 -2.63 -0.64 38.73
C LEU A 103 -2.02 -1.46 39.88
N ALA A 104 -0.75 -1.25 40.18
CA ALA A 104 -0.12 -1.75 41.41
C ALA A 104 -0.78 -1.24 42.70
N GLN A 105 -1.57 -0.15 42.65
CA GLN A 105 -2.21 0.45 43.84
C GLN A 105 -3.73 0.40 43.86
N VAL A 106 -4.41 0.19 42.72
CA VAL A 106 -5.83 -0.19 42.79
C VAL A 106 -5.85 -1.64 43.23
N ASP A 107 -5.91 -1.78 44.55
CA ASP A 107 -5.70 -3.01 45.31
C ASP A 107 -6.41 -4.17 44.63
N PHE A 108 -5.64 -5.01 43.93
CA PHE A 108 -6.04 -6.39 43.71
C PHE A 108 -6.42 -7.06 45.03
N GLY A 109 -6.06 -6.49 46.20
CA GLY A 109 -6.66 -6.78 47.49
C GLY A 109 -8.20 -6.76 47.53
N ILE A 110 -8.89 -5.88 46.79
CA ILE A 110 -10.37 -5.89 46.69
C ILE A 110 -10.83 -7.16 45.95
N LEU A 111 -10.19 -7.49 44.83
CA LEU A 111 -10.50 -8.67 44.02
C LEU A 111 -10.06 -9.98 44.73
N ALA A 112 -8.97 -9.94 45.48
CA ALA A 112 -8.39 -11.05 46.23
C ALA A 112 -9.22 -11.44 47.46
N LYS A 113 -9.94 -10.47 48.04
CA LYS A 113 -10.81 -10.68 49.22
C LYS A 113 -12.26 -11.04 48.85
N GLY A 114 -12.62 -11.01 47.57
CA GLY A 114 -14.01 -11.10 47.12
C GLY A 114 -14.55 -12.55 47.06
N HIS A 115 -15.77 -12.74 47.58
CA HIS A 115 -16.61 -13.92 47.32
C HIS A 115 -17.85 -13.58 46.48
N TYR A 116 -17.84 -12.43 45.78
CA TYR A 116 -19.06 -11.76 45.30
C TYR A 116 -19.05 -11.53 43.79
N PRO A 117 -20.21 -11.63 43.10
CA PRO A 117 -20.32 -11.29 41.68
C PRO A 117 -19.81 -9.87 41.39
N THR A 118 -18.69 -9.78 40.69
CA THR A 118 -17.99 -8.52 40.43
C THR A 118 -17.93 -8.26 38.94
N HIS A 119 -18.32 -7.05 38.54
CA HIS A 119 -18.20 -6.54 37.19
C HIS A 119 -17.29 -5.31 37.18
N LEU A 120 -16.31 -5.31 36.30
CA LEU A 120 -15.34 -4.22 36.18
C LEU A 120 -15.64 -3.40 34.93
N ILE A 121 -15.62 -2.08 35.03
CA ILE A 121 -15.61 -1.14 33.91
C ILE A 121 -14.33 -0.32 33.96
N LEU A 122 -13.49 -0.46 32.95
CA LEU A 122 -12.21 0.21 32.83
C LEU A 122 -12.31 1.33 31.77
N ASN A 123 -12.53 2.57 32.20
CA ASN A 123 -12.89 3.69 31.29
C ASN A 123 -11.71 4.39 30.62
N ARG A 124 -10.48 4.21 31.10
CA ARG A 124 -9.25 4.74 30.50
C ARG A 124 -8.11 3.81 30.89
N PHE A 125 -7.63 3.02 29.93
CA PHE A 125 -6.84 1.84 30.26
C PHE A 125 -5.77 1.52 29.22
N ASP A 126 -4.69 2.28 29.27
CA ASP A 126 -3.54 2.12 28.36
C ASP A 126 -2.73 0.84 28.65
N ARG A 127 -2.97 0.19 29.80
CA ARG A 127 -2.23 -0.97 30.31
C ARG A 127 -3.09 -2.24 30.51
N TRP A 128 -4.12 -2.44 29.67
CA TRP A 128 -5.10 -3.55 29.86
C TRP A 128 -4.44 -4.91 29.79
N HIS A 129 -3.38 -5.02 28.99
CA HIS A 129 -2.53 -6.20 28.90
C HIS A 129 -1.90 -6.56 30.25
N GLU A 130 -1.41 -5.59 31.04
CA GLU A 130 -0.81 -5.84 32.36
C GLU A 130 -1.84 -6.41 33.34
N THR A 131 -3.08 -5.92 33.28
CA THR A 131 -4.18 -6.39 34.15
C THR A 131 -4.68 -7.76 33.77
N ALA A 132 -4.84 -8.00 32.47
CA ALA A 132 -5.25 -9.31 31.98
C ALA A 132 -4.15 -10.36 32.26
N SER A 133 -2.87 -10.03 32.05
CA SER A 133 -1.74 -10.89 32.47
C SER A 133 -1.77 -11.14 33.97
N PHE A 134 -1.91 -10.09 34.79
CA PHE A 134 -1.94 -10.25 36.25
C PHE A 134 -3.08 -11.17 36.71
N LEU A 135 -4.29 -11.02 36.15
CA LEU A 135 -5.45 -11.84 36.49
C LEU A 135 -5.28 -13.31 36.09
N GLU A 136 -4.51 -13.58 35.03
CA GLU A 136 -4.15 -14.94 34.60
C GLU A 136 -3.02 -15.53 35.46
N ASP A 137 -1.91 -14.79 35.64
CA ASP A 137 -0.71 -15.26 36.33
C ASP A 137 -0.95 -15.67 37.79
N HIS A 138 -1.88 -14.99 38.47
CA HIS A 138 -2.11 -15.21 39.90
C HIS A 138 -3.13 -16.31 40.20
N ASN A 139 -3.71 -16.95 39.18
CA ASN A 139 -4.68 -18.04 39.34
C ASN A 139 -5.76 -17.70 40.39
N TYR A 140 -6.12 -16.41 40.50
CA TYR A 140 -7.16 -15.98 41.42
C TYR A 140 -8.40 -16.81 41.09
N ASN A 141 -9.11 -17.26 42.12
CA ASN A 141 -10.36 -17.99 41.96
C ASN A 141 -11.41 -17.02 41.37
N ASN A 142 -11.27 -16.73 40.07
CA ASN A 142 -11.95 -15.69 39.30
C ASN A 142 -13.42 -16.03 39.04
N HIS A 143 -13.95 -17.10 39.66
CA HIS A 143 -15.35 -17.50 39.63
C HIS A 143 -16.31 -16.36 40.03
N HIS A 144 -15.81 -15.40 40.81
CA HIS A 144 -16.57 -14.24 41.27
C HIS A 144 -16.51 -13.06 40.29
N ILE A 145 -15.49 -12.93 39.45
CA ILE A 145 -15.43 -11.91 38.38
C ILE A 145 -16.31 -12.39 37.22
N ARG A 146 -17.46 -11.73 37.03
CA ARG A 146 -18.43 -12.10 36.00
C ARG A 146 -18.16 -11.43 34.67
N SER A 147 -17.70 -10.18 34.67
CA SER A 147 -17.27 -9.50 33.44
C SER A 147 -16.29 -8.36 33.69
N ILE A 148 -15.44 -8.09 32.70
CA ILE A 148 -14.54 -6.95 32.61
C ILE A 148 -14.83 -6.26 31.29
N SER A 149 -15.41 -5.07 31.36
CA SER A 149 -15.72 -4.24 30.20
C SER A 149 -14.67 -3.13 30.05
N VAL A 150 -14.08 -3.00 28.87
CA VAL A 150 -13.11 -1.93 28.58
C VAL A 150 -13.63 -1.07 27.42
N PRO A 151 -14.60 -0.16 27.68
CA PRO A 151 -15.31 0.59 26.63
C PRO A 151 -14.45 1.64 25.93
N CYS A 152 -13.28 2.00 26.46
CA CYS A 152 -12.42 3.02 25.87
C CYS A 152 -11.54 2.51 24.72
N ILE A 153 -11.48 1.19 24.48
CA ILE A 153 -10.65 0.63 23.43
C ILE A 153 -11.46 0.53 22.13
N GLU A 154 -10.98 1.21 21.08
CA GLU A 154 -11.54 1.10 19.72
C GLU A 154 -10.71 0.19 18.81
N ASN A 155 -9.40 0.09 19.09
CA ASN A 155 -8.44 -0.74 18.37
C ASN A 155 -7.84 -1.77 19.33
N PHE A 156 -8.02 -3.05 19.03
CA PHE A 156 -7.63 -4.13 19.90
C PHE A 156 -6.61 -5.03 19.22
N ARG A 157 -5.49 -5.28 19.89
CA ARG A 157 -4.51 -6.30 19.48
C ARG A 157 -4.69 -7.49 20.40
N LEU A 158 -5.02 -8.65 19.83
CA LEU A 158 -5.18 -9.86 20.63
C LEU A 158 -3.86 -10.20 21.32
N PRO A 159 -3.90 -10.44 22.64
CA PRO A 159 -2.70 -10.77 23.39
C PRO A 159 -2.30 -12.23 23.11
N THR A 160 -1.08 -12.59 23.52
CA THR A 160 -0.53 -13.94 23.35
C THR A 160 -0.93 -14.92 24.44
N PHE A 161 -1.75 -14.49 25.40
CA PHE A 161 -2.20 -15.25 26.57
C PHE A 161 -3.71 -15.59 26.50
N LYS A 162 -4.19 -16.51 27.32
CA LYS A 162 -5.52 -17.15 27.16
C LYS A 162 -6.63 -16.38 27.86
N MET A 163 -7.23 -15.44 27.15
CA MET A 163 -8.35 -14.65 27.67
C MET A 163 -9.61 -15.50 27.90
N ASN A 164 -10.19 -15.40 29.10
CA ASN A 164 -11.54 -15.90 29.34
C ASN A 164 -12.57 -15.00 28.63
N LYS A 165 -13.08 -15.50 27.49
CA LYS A 165 -14.08 -14.84 26.63
C LYS A 165 -15.40 -14.49 27.31
N ASP A 166 -15.77 -15.21 28.36
CA ASP A 166 -17.02 -14.96 29.10
C ASP A 166 -16.85 -13.80 30.07
N VAL A 167 -15.60 -13.51 30.46
CA VAL A 167 -15.25 -12.42 31.38
C VAL A 167 -14.93 -11.15 30.59
N PHE A 168 -14.04 -11.19 29.60
CA PHE A 168 -13.59 -9.96 28.93
C PHE A 168 -14.53 -9.52 27.80
N GLN A 169 -15.01 -8.28 27.89
CA GLN A 169 -15.90 -7.67 26.90
C GLN A 169 -15.34 -6.31 26.43
N PHE A 170 -15.30 -6.12 25.13
CA PHE A 170 -14.77 -4.93 24.47
C PHE A 170 -15.82 -4.35 23.51
N PRO A 171 -16.90 -3.77 24.05
CA PRO A 171 -18.13 -3.46 23.30
C PRO A 171 -17.97 -2.39 22.22
N ASN A 172 -16.92 -1.56 22.30
CA ASN A 172 -16.66 -0.46 21.37
C ASN A 172 -15.51 -0.72 20.39
N VAL A 173 -14.88 -1.90 20.45
CA VAL A 173 -13.81 -2.24 19.51
C VAL A 173 -14.38 -2.38 18.10
N LYS A 174 -13.83 -1.58 17.19
CA LYS A 174 -14.13 -1.59 15.75
C LYS A 174 -13.03 -2.26 14.94
N LYS A 175 -11.80 -2.25 15.45
CA LYS A 175 -10.65 -2.85 14.77
C LYS A 175 -10.01 -3.91 15.65
N VAL A 176 -9.86 -5.12 15.12
CA VAL A 176 -9.15 -6.22 15.79
C VAL A 176 -7.96 -6.63 14.95
N LYS A 177 -6.79 -6.68 15.57
CA LYS A 177 -5.56 -7.22 15.00
C LYS A 177 -5.17 -8.51 15.73
N VAL A 178 -5.05 -9.58 14.97
CA VAL A 178 -4.63 -10.90 15.43
C VAL A 178 -3.16 -11.10 15.06
N ASN A 179 -2.32 -11.46 16.03
CA ASN A 179 -0.91 -11.73 15.83
C ASN A 179 -0.61 -13.23 16.04
N GLY A 180 -0.07 -13.89 15.01
CA GLY A 180 0.06 -15.35 14.90
C GLY A 180 1.10 -16.04 15.79
N THR A 181 1.57 -15.43 16.87
CA THR A 181 2.61 -16.05 17.71
C THR A 181 2.09 -17.16 18.64
N ASN A 182 0.79 -17.23 18.95
CA ASN A 182 0.17 -18.27 19.81
C ASN A 182 -1.33 -18.44 19.45
N SER A 183 -1.65 -18.63 18.17
CA SER A 183 -3.05 -18.63 17.74
C SER A 183 -3.82 -19.92 18.02
N ASN A 184 -3.20 -20.90 18.68
CA ASN A 184 -3.77 -22.24 18.77
C ASN A 184 -5.07 -22.35 19.56
N ASP A 185 -5.37 -21.33 20.36
CA ASP A 185 -6.55 -21.28 21.22
C ASP A 185 -7.58 -20.24 20.76
N LEU A 186 -7.36 -19.53 19.64
CA LEU A 186 -8.26 -18.46 19.23
C LEU A 186 -9.50 -18.98 18.48
N ASN A 187 -10.50 -19.43 19.24
CA ASN A 187 -11.83 -19.65 18.70
C ASN A 187 -12.43 -18.30 18.27
N ILE A 188 -12.39 -18.05 16.95
CA ILE A 188 -12.85 -16.82 16.31
C ILE A 188 -14.35 -16.59 16.57
N GLU A 189 -15.18 -17.64 16.62
CA GLU A 189 -16.61 -17.51 16.94
C GLU A 189 -16.83 -16.99 18.36
N ALA A 190 -16.02 -17.48 19.30
CA ALA A 190 -15.99 -17.01 20.67
C ALA A 190 -15.59 -15.53 20.81
N THR A 191 -14.81 -14.98 19.88
CA THR A 191 -14.47 -13.55 19.92
C THR A 191 -15.69 -12.66 19.66
N ARG A 192 -16.76 -13.19 19.03
CA ARG A 192 -17.95 -12.40 18.65
C ARG A 192 -18.65 -11.75 19.83
N SER A 193 -18.69 -12.43 20.97
CA SER A 193 -19.24 -11.86 22.22
C SER A 193 -18.31 -10.78 22.79
N MET A 194 -17.00 -10.92 22.61
CA MET A 194 -16.00 -9.97 23.09
C MET A 194 -16.01 -8.67 22.26
N PHE A 195 -16.11 -8.74 20.94
CA PHE A 195 -15.99 -7.58 20.04
C PHE A 195 -17.23 -7.38 19.14
N PRO A 196 -18.42 -7.08 19.68
CA PRO A 196 -19.67 -7.09 18.91
C PRO A 196 -19.76 -6.06 17.75
N ARG A 197 -18.81 -5.12 17.63
CA ARG A 197 -18.81 -3.98 16.70
C ARG A 197 -17.63 -3.97 15.72
N VAL A 198 -16.94 -5.08 15.51
CA VAL A 198 -15.81 -5.13 14.57
C VAL A 198 -16.24 -4.81 13.14
N GLU A 199 -15.56 -3.83 12.58
CA GLU A 199 -15.66 -3.33 11.20
C GLU A 199 -14.34 -3.58 10.44
N SER A 200 -13.22 -3.79 11.15
CA SER A 200 -11.89 -4.01 10.58
C SER A 200 -11.21 -5.18 11.28
N LEU A 201 -10.75 -6.17 10.50
CA LEU A 201 -10.07 -7.36 11.01
C LEU A 201 -8.75 -7.55 10.28
N GLU A 202 -7.65 -7.63 11.03
CA GLU A 202 -6.30 -7.81 10.50
C GLU A 202 -5.67 -9.07 11.08
N PHE A 203 -5.24 -9.98 10.23
CA PHE A 203 -4.44 -11.14 10.62
C PHE A 203 -2.99 -10.86 10.24
N SER A 204 -2.06 -11.03 11.19
CA SER A 204 -0.63 -10.81 10.96
C SER A 204 0.23 -11.87 11.63
N GLY A 205 1.32 -12.28 10.98
CA GLY A 205 2.34 -13.20 11.53
C GLY A 205 2.23 -14.61 10.95
N LYS A 206 3.19 -15.48 11.28
CA LYS A 206 3.24 -16.90 10.85
C LYS A 206 2.08 -17.67 11.48
N ILE A 207 0.89 -17.51 10.93
CA ILE A 207 -0.30 -18.18 11.44
C ILE A 207 -0.34 -19.59 10.86
N GLU A 208 -0.15 -20.59 11.71
CA GLU A 208 -0.59 -21.95 11.40
C GLU A 208 -2.11 -22.01 11.56
N LEU A 209 -2.86 -21.92 10.46
CA LEU A 209 -4.34 -21.88 10.50
C LEU A 209 -4.98 -23.21 10.91
N MET A 210 -4.17 -24.26 11.17
CA MET A 210 -4.62 -25.55 11.71
C MET A 210 -5.45 -25.39 12.97
N ASP A 211 -5.08 -24.44 13.82
CA ASP A 211 -5.63 -24.39 15.16
C ASP A 211 -6.83 -23.45 15.33
N PHE A 212 -7.20 -22.71 14.28
CA PHE A 212 -8.36 -21.79 14.31
C PHE A 212 -9.72 -22.47 14.18
N PHE A 213 -9.76 -23.70 13.67
CA PHE A 213 -11.00 -24.33 13.20
C PHE A 213 -11.23 -25.76 13.72
N VAL A 214 -10.37 -26.29 14.61
CA VAL A 214 -10.43 -27.70 15.01
C VAL A 214 -11.39 -28.01 16.18
N ASP A 215 -11.83 -27.03 16.98
CA ASP A 215 -12.70 -27.30 18.14
C ASP A 215 -14.17 -26.92 17.92
N ILE A 216 -14.83 -27.55 16.94
CA ILE A 216 -16.30 -27.66 16.92
C ILE A 216 -16.66 -29.15 16.96
N GLU A 217 -16.92 -29.66 18.17
CA GLU A 217 -17.60 -30.96 18.31
C GLU A 217 -18.99 -30.86 17.67
N LEU A 218 -19.14 -31.41 16.47
CA LEU A 218 -20.45 -31.58 15.84
C LEU A 218 -21.27 -32.61 16.65
N PRO A 219 -22.58 -32.37 16.89
CA PRO A 219 -23.43 -33.32 17.59
C PRO A 219 -23.45 -34.67 16.87
N ARG A 220 -23.28 -35.77 17.62
CA ARG A 220 -23.14 -37.17 17.16
C ARG A 220 -24.28 -37.73 16.28
N ASN A 221 -25.28 -36.92 15.91
CA ASN A 221 -26.47 -37.35 15.16
C ASN A 221 -26.61 -36.66 13.78
N PHE A 222 -25.55 -36.07 13.22
CA PHE A 222 -25.56 -35.62 11.82
C PHE A 222 -25.21 -36.80 10.90
N THR A 223 -26.21 -37.36 10.21
CA THR A 223 -26.05 -38.49 9.31
C THR A 223 -25.31 -38.09 8.02
N MET A 224 -24.11 -38.64 7.86
CA MET A 224 -23.28 -38.59 6.65
C MET A 224 -23.94 -39.34 5.48
N SER A 225 -24.24 -38.65 4.38
CA SER A 225 -24.47 -39.31 3.07
C SER A 225 -23.76 -38.65 1.88
N HIS A 226 -23.08 -37.53 2.06
CA HIS A 226 -22.26 -36.93 1.00
C HIS A 226 -21.01 -36.29 1.59
N ILE A 227 -19.92 -37.08 1.66
CA ILE A 227 -18.55 -36.74 1.23
C ILE A 227 -17.63 -37.86 1.74
N MET A 228 -16.87 -38.42 0.80
CA MET A 228 -15.87 -39.47 0.99
C MET A 228 -14.70 -38.99 1.88
N PRO A 229 -14.13 -39.87 2.72
CA PRO A 229 -13.00 -39.55 3.58
C PRO A 229 -11.69 -39.68 2.80
N SER A 230 -11.12 -38.56 2.33
CA SER A 230 -9.67 -38.42 1.99
C SER A 230 -9.37 -37.10 1.28
N THR A 231 -9.53 -35.96 1.96
CA THR A 231 -8.88 -34.68 1.55
C THR A 231 -9.05 -33.69 2.70
N VAL A 232 -8.17 -33.76 3.70
CA VAL A 232 -8.06 -32.67 4.68
C VAL A 232 -7.19 -31.59 4.04
N GLY A 233 -7.82 -30.75 3.21
CA GLY A 233 -7.33 -29.43 2.86
C GLY A 233 -8.13 -28.42 3.68
N HIS A 234 -7.48 -27.40 4.24
CA HIS A 234 -8.12 -26.47 5.17
C HIS A 234 -8.82 -25.37 4.36
N THR A 235 -10.14 -25.44 4.31
CA THR A 235 -10.98 -24.42 3.68
C THR A 235 -11.54 -23.47 4.73
N LEU A 236 -11.44 -22.15 4.49
CA LEU A 236 -12.26 -21.15 5.16
C LEU A 236 -13.71 -21.24 4.65
N GLU A 237 -14.40 -22.32 5.01
CA GLU A 237 -15.70 -22.69 4.43
C GLU A 237 -16.91 -22.14 5.22
N TYR A 238 -16.69 -21.43 6.33
CA TYR A 238 -17.75 -21.00 7.25
C TYR A 238 -17.61 -19.57 7.76
N HIS A 239 -18.75 -19.00 8.15
CA HIS A 239 -19.00 -17.60 8.51
C HIS A 239 -17.89 -16.97 9.36
N LEU A 240 -17.09 -16.08 8.74
CA LEU A 240 -16.32 -15.09 9.51
C LEU A 240 -17.28 -14.41 10.49
N PRO A 241 -16.96 -14.35 11.80
CA PRO A 241 -17.70 -13.53 12.73
C PRO A 241 -17.64 -12.10 12.20
N TYR A 242 -18.68 -11.33 12.50
CA TYR A 242 -18.81 -9.97 11.99
C TYR A 242 -18.97 -9.84 10.48
N SER A 243 -19.18 -10.93 9.71
CA SER A 243 -19.42 -10.85 8.25
C SER A 243 -20.45 -9.79 7.83
N SER A 244 -21.47 -9.55 8.66
CA SER A 244 -22.49 -8.52 8.44
C SER A 244 -22.08 -7.09 8.82
N LYS A 245 -20.90 -6.85 9.39
CA LYS A 245 -20.40 -5.51 9.77
C LYS A 245 -19.00 -5.21 9.21
N LEU A 246 -18.25 -6.24 8.85
CA LEU A 246 -16.87 -6.14 8.39
C LEU A 246 -16.79 -5.33 7.10
N GLU A 247 -16.03 -4.24 7.13
CA GLU A 247 -15.75 -3.34 6.00
C GLU A 247 -14.31 -3.49 5.48
N TYR A 248 -13.37 -3.92 6.33
CA TYR A 248 -11.96 -4.14 5.98
C TYR A 248 -11.45 -5.49 6.49
N LEU A 249 -10.71 -6.20 5.64
CA LEU A 249 -10.04 -7.46 5.96
C LEU A 249 -8.60 -7.42 5.45
N GLU A 250 -7.64 -7.65 6.35
CA GLU A 250 -6.24 -7.84 6.00
C GLU A 250 -5.77 -9.23 6.41
N ILE A 251 -5.04 -9.90 5.50
CA ILE A 251 -4.40 -11.19 5.74
C ILE A 251 -2.92 -11.02 5.44
N ASN A 252 -2.08 -11.09 6.45
CA ASN A 252 -0.64 -10.83 6.35
C ASN A 252 0.18 -11.97 6.96
N GLY A 253 1.08 -12.57 6.19
CA GLY A 253 2.00 -13.59 6.71
C GLY A 253 1.39 -14.99 6.89
N CYS A 254 0.30 -15.31 6.19
CA CYS A 254 -0.30 -16.65 6.28
C CYS A 254 0.48 -17.62 5.37
N PHE A 255 1.27 -18.53 5.95
CA PHE A 255 2.10 -19.47 5.17
C PHE A 255 1.58 -20.91 5.27
N GLU A 256 1.79 -21.68 4.20
CA GLU A 256 1.63 -23.13 4.22
C GLU A 256 2.81 -23.74 4.99
N THR A 257 2.54 -24.45 6.09
CA THR A 257 3.57 -25.25 6.76
C THR A 257 3.63 -26.65 6.15
N ALA A 258 4.73 -27.37 6.33
CA ALA A 258 4.91 -28.73 5.81
C ALA A 258 3.81 -29.73 6.24
N ARG A 259 2.97 -29.36 7.22
CA ARG A 259 1.84 -30.16 7.72
C ARG A 259 0.49 -29.74 7.14
N THR A 260 0.30 -28.47 6.80
CA THR A 260 -0.95 -27.97 6.19
C THR A 260 -0.92 -28.20 4.70
N ARG A 261 -1.82 -29.03 4.18
CA ARG A 261 -2.10 -29.05 2.74
C ARG A 261 -2.99 -27.85 2.42
N SER A 262 -2.37 -26.81 1.87
CA SER A 262 -2.96 -25.76 1.05
C SER A 262 -4.07 -24.94 1.72
N PHE A 263 -3.82 -23.66 2.00
CA PHE A 263 -4.83 -22.76 2.57
C PHE A 263 -5.71 -22.11 1.48
N SER A 264 -7.02 -22.36 1.50
CA SER A 264 -7.96 -21.83 0.51
C SER A 264 -9.09 -21.00 1.12
N ILE A 265 -9.49 -19.93 0.41
CA ILE A 265 -10.65 -19.10 0.73
C ILE A 265 -11.76 -19.48 -0.25
N LEU A 266 -12.77 -20.23 0.20
CA LEU A 266 -13.88 -20.70 -0.65
C LEU A 266 -15.22 -20.26 -0.06
N ASP A 267 -16.17 -19.90 -0.93
CA ASP A 267 -17.59 -19.66 -0.58
C ASP A 267 -17.84 -18.59 0.50
N LEU A 268 -16.86 -17.70 0.70
CA LEU A 268 -16.97 -16.65 1.69
C LEU A 268 -17.90 -15.53 1.22
N SER A 269 -18.91 -15.24 2.05
CA SER A 269 -19.86 -14.14 1.86
C SER A 269 -19.59 -13.02 2.86
N LEU A 270 -19.15 -11.86 2.35
CA LEU A 270 -18.93 -10.65 3.13
C LEU A 270 -19.76 -9.49 2.54
N PRO A 271 -21.05 -9.35 2.93
CA PRO A 271 -21.97 -8.39 2.29
C PRO A 271 -21.56 -6.92 2.44
N ASN A 272 -20.76 -6.60 3.47
CA ASN A 272 -20.37 -5.22 3.78
C ASN A 272 -18.89 -4.90 3.53
N ILE A 273 -18.09 -5.88 3.09
CA ILE A 273 -16.66 -5.65 2.86
C ILE A 273 -16.47 -4.61 1.76
N LYS A 274 -15.61 -3.63 2.01
CA LYS A 274 -15.23 -2.58 1.06
C LYS A 274 -13.81 -2.76 0.55
N ARG A 275 -12.91 -3.31 1.36
CA ARG A 275 -11.51 -3.54 1.00
C ARG A 275 -10.98 -4.85 1.56
N ILE A 276 -10.23 -5.56 0.73
CA ILE A 276 -9.45 -6.74 1.12
C ILE A 276 -7.99 -6.48 0.74
N HIS A 277 -7.08 -6.77 1.67
CA HIS A 277 -5.64 -6.72 1.46
C HIS A 277 -5.02 -8.05 1.88
N ILE A 278 -4.34 -8.72 0.96
CA ILE A 278 -3.58 -9.94 1.22
C ILE A 278 -2.12 -9.59 0.98
N LEU A 279 -1.28 -9.84 1.97
CA LEU A 279 0.12 -9.44 1.98
C LEU A 279 0.97 -10.62 2.45
N ASP A 280 2.12 -10.84 1.83
CA ASP A 280 3.14 -11.79 2.30
C ASP A 280 2.55 -13.18 2.66
N SER A 281 1.59 -13.69 1.87
CA SER A 281 0.79 -14.89 2.20
C SER A 281 0.84 -15.95 1.12
N VAL A 282 0.60 -17.21 1.49
CA VAL A 282 0.56 -18.40 0.62
C VAL A 282 -0.85 -18.99 0.66
N LEU A 283 -1.61 -18.78 -0.41
CA LEU A 283 -2.95 -19.29 -0.60
C LEU A 283 -2.95 -20.30 -1.77
N SER A 284 -3.58 -21.45 -1.60
CA SER A 284 -3.79 -22.36 -2.71
C SER A 284 -4.89 -21.87 -3.64
N SER A 285 -5.98 -21.32 -3.11
CA SER A 285 -7.01 -20.72 -3.97
C SER A 285 -7.92 -19.71 -3.27
N MET A 286 -8.55 -18.87 -4.08
CA MET A 286 -9.60 -17.95 -3.71
C MET A 286 -10.76 -18.12 -4.70
N LYS A 287 -11.87 -18.73 -4.28
CA LYS A 287 -12.97 -19.06 -5.20
C LYS A 287 -14.36 -18.76 -4.65
N ARG A 288 -15.29 -18.50 -5.57
CA ARG A 288 -16.75 -18.39 -5.29
C ARG A 288 -17.09 -17.35 -4.22
N LEU A 289 -16.36 -16.25 -4.18
CA LEU A 289 -16.59 -15.20 -3.18
C LEU A 289 -17.74 -14.27 -3.60
N SER A 290 -18.59 -13.94 -2.63
CA SER A 290 -19.70 -13.00 -2.81
C SER A 290 -19.48 -11.75 -1.95
N MET A 291 -19.09 -10.66 -2.61
CA MET A 291 -18.69 -9.42 -1.93
C MET A 291 -19.29 -8.21 -2.65
N PRO A 292 -20.60 -7.97 -2.51
CA PRO A 292 -21.35 -6.99 -3.30
C PRO A 292 -20.90 -5.55 -3.09
N LYS A 293 -20.23 -5.24 -1.98
CA LYS A 293 -19.74 -3.89 -1.64
C LYS A 293 -18.23 -3.69 -1.80
N LEU A 294 -17.49 -4.72 -2.26
CA LEU A 294 -16.04 -4.64 -2.40
C LEU A 294 -15.67 -3.59 -3.45
N LYS A 295 -14.82 -2.64 -3.07
CA LYS A 295 -14.29 -1.57 -3.93
C LYS A 295 -12.83 -1.80 -4.32
N THR A 296 -12.05 -2.41 -3.43
CA THR A 296 -10.61 -2.64 -3.64
C THR A 296 -10.22 -4.04 -3.21
N LEU A 297 -9.52 -4.75 -4.09
CA LEU A 297 -8.86 -6.02 -3.78
C LEU A 297 -7.37 -5.86 -4.10
N LEU A 298 -6.54 -5.97 -3.08
CA LEU A 298 -5.09 -5.83 -3.17
C LEU A 298 -4.43 -7.14 -2.70
N VAL A 299 -3.60 -7.72 -3.55
CA VAL A 299 -2.76 -8.88 -3.25
C VAL A 299 -1.32 -8.48 -3.51
N GLU A 300 -0.45 -8.59 -2.52
CA GLU A 300 0.94 -8.16 -2.62
C GLU A 300 1.89 -9.21 -2.04
N ARG A 301 2.99 -9.46 -2.76
CA ARG A 301 4.08 -10.36 -2.34
C ARG A 301 3.56 -11.72 -1.84
N SER A 302 2.52 -12.23 -2.50
CA SER A 302 1.79 -13.42 -2.04
C SER A 302 1.82 -14.50 -3.11
N ILE A 303 1.88 -15.76 -2.69
CA ILE A 303 1.68 -16.93 -3.55
C ILE A 303 0.20 -17.25 -3.57
N ILE A 304 -0.46 -17.10 -4.72
CA ILE A 304 -1.85 -17.57 -4.92
C ILE A 304 -1.88 -18.42 -6.18
N ASN A 305 -2.33 -19.68 -6.11
CA ASN A 305 -2.39 -20.55 -7.30
C ASN A 305 -3.67 -20.38 -8.13
N GLU A 306 -4.77 -19.96 -7.50
CA GLU A 306 -6.02 -19.77 -8.23
C GLU A 306 -6.87 -18.65 -7.63
N ILE A 307 -7.36 -17.77 -8.48
CA ILE A 307 -8.43 -16.82 -8.18
C ILE A 307 -9.53 -17.05 -9.21
N SER A 308 -10.69 -17.56 -8.80
CA SER A 308 -11.75 -17.91 -9.74
C SER A 308 -13.17 -17.64 -9.26
N HIS A 309 -14.10 -17.44 -10.20
CA HIS A 309 -15.52 -17.29 -9.91
C HIS A 309 -15.85 -16.15 -8.93
N LEU A 310 -15.22 -14.98 -9.11
CA LEU A 310 -15.46 -13.80 -8.27
C LEU A 310 -16.56 -12.92 -8.86
N ARG A 311 -17.59 -12.60 -8.07
CA ARG A 311 -18.63 -11.64 -8.43
C ARG A 311 -18.58 -10.41 -7.53
N VAL A 312 -18.01 -9.33 -8.05
CA VAL A 312 -17.64 -8.13 -7.29
C VAL A 312 -18.13 -6.87 -8.02
N PRO A 313 -19.45 -6.61 -8.01
CA PRO A 313 -20.10 -5.62 -8.88
C PRO A 313 -19.68 -4.17 -8.63
N LEU A 314 -19.13 -3.87 -7.45
CA LEU A 314 -18.67 -2.52 -7.07
C LEU A 314 -17.15 -2.36 -7.08
N LEU A 315 -16.39 -3.38 -7.51
CA LEU A 315 -14.93 -3.33 -7.52
C LEU A 315 -14.47 -2.23 -8.47
N GLN A 316 -13.62 -1.32 -7.98
CA GLN A 316 -13.09 -0.18 -8.71
C GLN A 316 -11.62 -0.38 -9.06
N SER A 317 -10.86 -1.02 -8.16
CA SER A 317 -9.44 -1.29 -8.32
C SER A 317 -9.11 -2.73 -7.92
N LEU A 318 -8.33 -3.41 -8.75
CA LEU A 318 -7.81 -4.75 -8.55
C LEU A 318 -6.30 -4.73 -8.78
N SER A 319 -5.50 -4.98 -7.76
CA SER A 319 -4.05 -5.12 -7.89
C SER A 319 -3.59 -6.47 -7.37
N LEU A 320 -2.84 -7.18 -8.20
CA LEU A 320 -2.37 -8.54 -8.00
C LEU A 320 -0.87 -8.60 -8.26
N ARG A 321 -0.07 -8.48 -7.20
CA ARG A 321 1.37 -8.66 -7.22
C ARG A 321 1.73 -10.01 -6.60
N ILE A 322 1.87 -11.01 -7.45
CA ILE A 322 1.94 -12.43 -7.07
C ILE A 322 3.36 -12.95 -7.28
N ASP A 323 3.91 -13.59 -6.24
CA ASP A 323 5.09 -14.44 -6.34
C ASP A 323 4.57 -15.87 -6.45
N ASN A 324 4.67 -16.56 -7.57
CA ASN A 324 4.20 -17.95 -7.65
C ASN A 324 5.11 -18.75 -8.56
N TRP A 325 5.37 -20.00 -8.19
CA TRP A 325 6.46 -20.77 -8.74
C TRP A 325 6.02 -21.75 -9.83
N ASN A 326 4.73 -22.10 -9.92
CA ASN A 326 4.29 -23.22 -10.77
C ASN A 326 3.11 -22.90 -11.70
N LYS A 327 1.95 -22.51 -11.14
CA LYS A 327 0.71 -22.36 -11.90
C LYS A 327 -0.25 -21.33 -11.29
N PHE A 328 -0.81 -20.46 -12.14
CA PHE A 328 -1.77 -19.44 -11.73
C PHE A 328 -2.99 -19.52 -12.61
N ILE A 329 -4.13 -19.69 -11.98
CA ILE A 329 -5.42 -19.71 -12.63
C ILE A 329 -6.15 -18.42 -12.24
N PHE A 330 -6.49 -17.60 -13.22
CA PHE A 330 -7.28 -16.39 -13.01
C PHE A 330 -8.46 -16.37 -13.96
N MET A 331 -9.65 -16.76 -13.49
CA MET A 331 -10.79 -16.96 -14.39
C MET A 331 -12.15 -16.62 -13.82
N ASP A 332 -13.10 -16.34 -14.71
CA ASP A 332 -14.51 -16.12 -14.34
C ASP A 332 -14.68 -14.96 -13.34
N ILE A 333 -14.10 -13.80 -13.65
CA ILE A 333 -14.13 -12.59 -12.81
C ILE A 333 -15.10 -11.57 -13.39
N ILE A 334 -16.14 -11.23 -12.61
CA ILE A 334 -17.19 -10.29 -12.99
C ILE A 334 -17.05 -9.03 -12.14
N ALA A 335 -16.48 -7.97 -12.73
CA ALA A 335 -16.25 -6.67 -12.10
C ALA A 335 -16.67 -5.52 -13.03
N PRO A 336 -17.99 -5.30 -13.25
CA PRO A 336 -18.51 -4.33 -14.21
C PRO A 336 -18.10 -2.86 -13.98
N ARG A 337 -17.63 -2.53 -12.76
CA ARG A 337 -17.21 -1.17 -12.38
C ARG A 337 -15.70 -1.00 -12.25
N LEU A 338 -14.92 -2.02 -12.59
CA LEU A 338 -13.46 -1.98 -12.51
C LEU A 338 -12.93 -0.90 -13.44
N ARG A 339 -12.09 0.00 -12.91
CA ARG A 339 -11.46 1.09 -13.68
C ARG A 339 -9.96 0.89 -13.84
N GLU A 340 -9.34 0.32 -12.81
CA GLU A 340 -7.90 0.08 -12.73
C GLU A 340 -7.64 -1.40 -12.47
N PHE A 341 -6.74 -1.97 -13.27
CA PHE A 341 -6.28 -3.34 -13.13
C PHE A 341 -4.76 -3.37 -13.13
N ASP A 342 -4.17 -3.91 -12.08
CA ASP A 342 -2.73 -4.04 -11.93
C ASP A 342 -2.38 -5.51 -11.67
N PHE A 343 -1.49 -6.05 -12.49
CA PHE A 343 -1.11 -7.45 -12.47
C PHE A 343 0.40 -7.57 -12.67
N ASP A 344 1.12 -7.85 -11.60
CA ASP A 344 2.57 -7.99 -11.60
C ASP A 344 2.94 -9.40 -11.11
N MET A 345 3.65 -10.15 -11.95
CA MET A 345 4.10 -11.51 -11.63
C MET A 345 5.60 -11.55 -11.40
N LEU A 346 6.02 -11.95 -10.20
CA LEU A 346 7.43 -11.99 -9.83
C LEU A 346 8.19 -13.21 -10.36
N ASN A 347 7.54 -14.13 -11.08
CA ASN A 347 8.19 -15.28 -11.69
C ASN A 347 7.62 -15.56 -13.10
N SER A 348 8.50 -15.66 -14.09
CA SER A 348 8.12 -15.75 -15.50
C SER A 348 7.92 -17.18 -16.04
N LYS A 349 8.35 -18.23 -15.31
CA LYS A 349 8.38 -19.62 -15.81
C LYS A 349 7.09 -20.42 -15.60
N MET A 350 5.96 -19.73 -15.53
CA MET A 350 4.76 -20.23 -14.88
C MET A 350 3.62 -20.60 -15.85
N ASP A 351 2.85 -21.66 -15.58
CA ASP A 351 1.61 -21.96 -16.35
C ASP A 351 0.51 -20.95 -15.97
N LEU A 352 0.36 -19.91 -16.79
CA LEU A 352 -0.61 -18.84 -16.62
C LEU A 352 -1.90 -19.13 -17.40
N ARG A 353 -3.01 -19.30 -16.67
CA ARG A 353 -4.35 -19.54 -17.25
C ARG A 353 -5.29 -18.41 -16.88
N ILE A 354 -5.41 -17.46 -17.79
CA ILE A 354 -6.32 -16.33 -17.65
C ILE A 354 -7.54 -16.60 -18.57
N SER A 355 -8.79 -16.38 -18.13
CA SER A 355 -9.95 -16.44 -19.04
C SER A 355 -11.24 -15.81 -18.47
N LYS A 356 -12.15 -15.40 -19.38
CA LYS A 356 -13.54 -15.00 -19.07
C LYS A 356 -13.67 -13.84 -18.05
N PHE A 357 -13.09 -12.70 -18.39
CA PHE A 357 -13.26 -11.46 -17.61
C PHE A 357 -14.35 -10.56 -18.18
N HIS A 358 -15.01 -9.83 -17.29
CA HIS A 358 -16.00 -8.83 -17.66
C HIS A 358 -15.71 -7.50 -16.97
N PHE A 359 -14.88 -6.67 -17.62
CA PHE A 359 -14.44 -5.33 -17.17
C PHE A 359 -14.83 -4.23 -18.19
N PRO A 360 -16.12 -4.02 -18.48
CA PRO A 360 -16.59 -3.10 -19.52
C PRO A 360 -16.16 -1.63 -19.33
N LEU A 361 -15.85 -1.22 -18.09
CA LEU A 361 -15.46 0.15 -17.73
C LEU A 361 -13.95 0.30 -17.42
N LEU A 362 -13.12 -0.68 -17.77
CA LEU A 362 -11.69 -0.63 -17.52
C LEU A 362 -11.04 0.51 -18.31
N GLN A 363 -10.30 1.39 -17.63
CA GLN A 363 -9.68 2.58 -18.22
C GLN A 363 -8.16 2.48 -18.25
N ALA A 364 -7.57 1.87 -17.23
CA ALA A 364 -6.12 1.70 -17.10
C ALA A 364 -5.78 0.26 -16.72
N ALA A 365 -4.71 -0.27 -17.31
CA ALA A 365 -4.13 -1.55 -16.92
C ALA A 365 -2.61 -1.49 -16.82
N THR A 366 -2.05 -2.13 -15.80
CA THR A 366 -0.62 -2.44 -15.67
C THR A 366 -0.47 -3.95 -15.65
N ILE A 367 0.38 -4.48 -16.53
CA ILE A 367 0.66 -5.90 -16.65
C ILE A 367 2.18 -6.06 -16.67
N GLY A 368 2.76 -6.74 -15.69
CA GLY A 368 4.20 -6.86 -15.49
C GLY A 368 4.63 -8.29 -15.17
N PHE A 369 5.85 -8.62 -15.56
CA PHE A 369 6.54 -9.85 -15.20
C PHE A 369 7.98 -9.50 -14.76
N SER A 370 8.56 -10.20 -13.79
CA SER A 370 9.91 -9.92 -13.29
C SER A 370 11.04 -10.25 -14.27
N ASP A 371 10.79 -11.21 -15.14
CA ASP A 371 11.68 -11.73 -16.17
C ASP A 371 10.86 -11.90 -17.46
N GLU A 372 11.53 -12.08 -18.61
CA GLU A 372 10.83 -12.40 -19.84
C GLU A 372 9.99 -13.68 -19.68
N TYR A 373 8.70 -13.56 -19.98
CA TYR A 373 7.79 -14.70 -20.00
C TYR A 373 8.09 -15.60 -21.20
N GLU A 374 8.72 -16.76 -20.96
CA GLU A 374 9.08 -17.76 -21.97
C GLU A 374 7.94 -18.71 -22.34
N GLY A 375 6.72 -18.50 -21.80
CA GLY A 375 5.63 -19.47 -21.86
C GLY A 375 5.28 -19.93 -23.28
N HIS A 376 5.39 -21.24 -23.52
CA HIS A 376 5.14 -21.91 -24.82
C HIS A 376 3.67 -21.87 -25.34
N HIS A 377 2.79 -21.03 -24.78
CA HIS A 377 1.34 -21.04 -25.01
C HIS A 377 0.73 -19.68 -25.36
N ASN A 378 1.45 -18.83 -26.09
CA ASN A 378 1.04 -17.45 -26.45
C ASN A 378 -0.37 -17.32 -27.08
N ASN A 379 -0.81 -18.26 -27.92
CA ASN A 379 -2.07 -18.13 -28.65
C ASN A 379 -3.33 -18.15 -27.76
N ALA A 380 -3.28 -18.77 -26.59
CA ALA A 380 -4.42 -18.81 -25.66
C ALA A 380 -4.55 -17.51 -24.86
N LEU A 381 -3.43 -16.83 -24.56
CA LEU A 381 -3.39 -15.58 -23.81
C LEU A 381 -3.92 -14.40 -24.66
N ILE A 382 -3.65 -14.36 -25.97
CA ILE A 382 -4.12 -13.28 -26.86
C ILE A 382 -5.66 -13.13 -26.83
N LYS A 383 -6.40 -14.25 -26.93
CA LYS A 383 -7.88 -14.22 -26.85
C LYS A 383 -8.41 -13.77 -25.50
N THR A 384 -7.59 -13.90 -24.47
CA THR A 384 -7.97 -13.65 -23.10
C THR A 384 -7.97 -12.17 -22.77
N PHE A 385 -7.10 -11.38 -23.40
CA PHE A 385 -6.98 -9.95 -23.16
C PHE A 385 -7.93 -9.07 -24.00
N ASN A 386 -8.95 -9.66 -24.65
CA ASN A 386 -9.97 -8.90 -25.38
C ASN A 386 -10.75 -7.89 -24.51
N PHE A 387 -10.75 -8.05 -23.19
CA PHE A 387 -11.35 -7.07 -22.27
C PHE A 387 -10.59 -5.74 -22.23
N LEU A 388 -9.36 -5.68 -22.75
CA LEU A 388 -8.52 -4.48 -22.79
C LEU A 388 -8.93 -3.50 -23.93
N ASN A 389 -9.89 -3.84 -24.78
CA ASN A 389 -10.22 -3.04 -25.97
C ASN A 389 -10.70 -1.59 -25.67
N ASN A 390 -11.16 -1.33 -24.43
CA ASN A 390 -11.67 -0.03 -24.00
C ASN A 390 -10.66 0.78 -23.17
N LEU A 391 -9.41 0.33 -23.05
CA LEU A 391 -8.38 1.04 -22.28
C LEU A 391 -8.01 2.38 -22.89
N ASN A 392 -7.74 3.35 -22.01
CA ASN A 392 -7.09 4.61 -22.35
C ASN A 392 -5.58 4.55 -22.06
N ALA A 393 -5.17 3.84 -21.01
CA ALA A 393 -3.77 3.69 -20.60
C ALA A 393 -3.40 2.21 -20.39
N LEU A 394 -2.20 1.83 -20.86
CA LEU A 394 -1.66 0.48 -20.70
C LEU A 394 -0.17 0.55 -20.39
N THR A 395 0.25 -0.11 -19.31
CA THR A 395 1.66 -0.30 -18.95
C THR A 395 2.01 -1.78 -19.05
N LEU A 396 3.09 -2.11 -19.75
CA LEU A 396 3.58 -3.47 -19.98
C LEU A 396 5.01 -3.61 -19.46
N GLY A 397 5.21 -4.45 -18.44
CA GLY A 397 6.52 -4.84 -17.91
C GLY A 397 6.93 -6.23 -18.43
N ASN A 398 8.03 -6.33 -19.17
CA ASN A 398 8.61 -7.58 -19.71
C ASN A 398 7.62 -8.50 -20.45
N CYS A 399 6.55 -7.96 -21.05
CA CYS A 399 5.46 -8.75 -21.65
C CYS A 399 4.87 -8.17 -22.94
N LEU A 400 5.69 -7.48 -23.73
CA LEU A 400 5.26 -6.84 -24.97
C LEU A 400 4.58 -7.81 -25.97
N HIS A 401 4.95 -9.08 -25.96
CA HIS A 401 4.35 -10.10 -26.84
C HIS A 401 2.87 -10.38 -26.53
N LEU A 402 2.37 -10.05 -25.33
CA LEU A 402 0.96 -10.32 -24.95
C LEU A 402 -0.04 -9.50 -25.77
N ILE A 403 0.40 -8.37 -26.30
CA ILE A 403 -0.45 -7.50 -27.12
C ILE A 403 -0.34 -7.78 -28.62
N ASP A 404 0.44 -8.79 -29.03
CA ASP A 404 0.62 -9.08 -30.44
C ASP A 404 -0.69 -9.54 -31.11
N GLY A 405 -1.04 -8.91 -32.23
CA GLY A 405 -2.27 -9.15 -32.97
C GLY A 405 -3.51 -8.43 -32.42
N LEU A 406 -3.38 -7.58 -31.40
CA LEU A 406 -4.51 -6.86 -30.79
C LEU A 406 -4.66 -5.42 -31.31
N SER A 407 -5.90 -4.95 -31.43
CA SER A 407 -6.21 -3.60 -31.88
C SER A 407 -6.88 -2.80 -30.77
N PHE A 408 -6.19 -1.79 -30.25
CA PHE A 408 -6.67 -0.97 -29.13
C PHE A 408 -7.24 0.35 -29.64
N GLN A 409 -8.54 0.38 -29.88
CA GLN A 409 -9.22 1.51 -30.52
C GLN A 409 -9.26 2.79 -29.67
N SER A 410 -9.18 2.65 -28.35
CA SER A 410 -9.28 3.76 -27.38
C SER A 410 -7.96 4.16 -26.73
N LEU A 411 -6.89 3.37 -26.90
CA LEU A 411 -5.65 3.56 -26.16
C LEU A 411 -4.95 4.86 -26.57
N THR A 412 -4.72 5.74 -25.59
CA THR A 412 -4.04 7.03 -25.76
C THR A 412 -2.62 7.02 -25.21
N THR A 413 -2.35 6.23 -24.17
CA THR A 413 -1.04 6.13 -23.53
C THR A 413 -0.59 4.67 -23.46
N LEU A 414 0.62 4.39 -23.95
CA LEU A 414 1.27 3.09 -23.84
C LEU A 414 2.63 3.26 -23.18
N VAL A 415 2.89 2.50 -22.12
CA VAL A 415 4.18 2.43 -21.44
C VAL A 415 4.72 1.01 -21.58
N ILE A 416 5.95 0.88 -22.05
CA ILE A 416 6.66 -0.39 -22.21
C ILE A 416 7.91 -0.33 -21.34
N GLN A 417 8.02 -1.25 -20.39
CA GLN A 417 9.15 -1.40 -19.50
C GLN A 417 9.75 -2.78 -19.78
N ASN A 418 10.99 -2.84 -20.28
CA ASN A 418 11.69 -4.10 -20.46
C ASN A 418 13.10 -4.01 -19.87
N GLU A 419 13.29 -4.52 -18.66
CA GLU A 419 14.58 -4.42 -17.96
C GLU A 419 15.56 -5.53 -18.32
N LYS A 420 15.06 -6.66 -18.83
CA LYS A 420 15.84 -7.90 -18.93
C LYS A 420 15.69 -8.61 -20.28
N SER A 421 15.46 -7.85 -21.35
CA SER A 421 15.11 -8.47 -22.62
C SER A 421 16.25 -9.35 -23.17
N ASN A 422 15.98 -10.62 -23.50
CA ASN A 422 16.91 -11.49 -24.24
C ASN A 422 16.90 -11.18 -25.75
N GLY A 423 16.13 -10.17 -26.19
CA GLY A 423 16.21 -9.63 -27.53
C GLY A 423 15.01 -8.77 -27.91
N PRO A 424 15.02 -8.22 -29.14
CA PRO A 424 13.90 -7.44 -29.64
C PRO A 424 12.68 -8.34 -29.86
N HIS A 425 11.55 -7.99 -29.25
CA HIS A 425 10.27 -8.60 -29.57
C HIS A 425 9.67 -7.93 -30.80
N LYS A 426 9.49 -8.71 -31.88
CA LYS A 426 8.81 -8.23 -33.08
C LYS A 426 7.30 -8.29 -32.90
N ILE A 427 6.67 -7.12 -32.81
CA ILE A 427 5.21 -7.01 -32.83
C ILE A 427 4.71 -7.13 -34.28
N SER A 428 3.65 -7.90 -34.51
CA SER A 428 3.03 -8.05 -35.81
C SER A 428 2.33 -6.76 -36.27
N ARG A 429 2.15 -6.62 -37.58
CA ARG A 429 1.42 -5.50 -38.20
C ARG A 429 -0.09 -5.48 -37.87
N LEU A 430 -0.60 -6.57 -37.30
CA LEU A 430 -1.99 -6.67 -36.88
C LEU A 430 -2.24 -5.87 -35.59
N THR A 431 -1.18 -5.60 -34.82
CA THR A 431 -1.25 -4.77 -33.63
C THR A 431 -1.38 -3.31 -34.01
N GLN A 432 -2.44 -2.65 -33.55
CA GLN A 432 -2.76 -1.28 -33.95
C GLN A 432 -3.19 -0.41 -32.77
N PHE A 433 -2.74 0.85 -32.78
CA PHE A 433 -3.09 1.86 -31.77
C PHE A 433 -3.52 3.17 -32.45
N PRO A 434 -4.71 3.20 -33.10
CA PRO A 434 -5.15 4.32 -33.92
C PRO A 434 -5.31 5.66 -33.17
N ARG A 435 -5.39 5.63 -31.84
CA ARG A 435 -5.54 6.81 -30.98
C ARG A 435 -4.34 7.09 -30.08
N LEU A 436 -3.23 6.36 -30.25
CA LEU A 436 -2.06 6.50 -29.40
C LEU A 436 -1.47 7.91 -29.54
N ASN A 437 -1.44 8.62 -28.43
CA ASN A 437 -0.94 9.99 -28.31
C ASN A 437 0.44 10.02 -27.63
N GLU A 438 0.66 9.10 -26.68
CA GLU A 438 1.86 9.03 -25.86
C GLU A 438 2.40 7.61 -25.83
N LEU A 439 3.70 7.48 -26.12
CA LEU A 439 4.44 6.23 -26.02
C LEU A 439 5.70 6.45 -25.18
N ILE A 440 5.85 5.64 -24.14
CA ILE A 440 7.03 5.62 -23.28
C ILE A 440 7.65 4.23 -23.39
N ILE A 441 8.93 4.16 -23.74
CA ILE A 441 9.70 2.92 -23.84
C ILE A 441 10.89 3.03 -22.91
N TYR A 442 11.01 2.06 -22.01
CA TYR A 442 12.07 1.94 -21.02
C TYR A 442 12.81 0.60 -21.19
N GLY A 443 14.13 0.63 -21.38
CA GLY A 443 14.99 -0.57 -21.37
C GLY A 443 14.87 -1.53 -22.57
N GLN A 444 13.88 -1.38 -23.44
CA GLN A 444 13.64 -2.28 -24.57
C GLN A 444 14.58 -2.01 -25.75
N GLU A 445 15.42 -2.98 -26.12
CA GLU A 445 16.29 -2.86 -27.29
C GLU A 445 15.51 -2.62 -28.60
N LEU A 446 15.96 -1.64 -29.41
CA LEU A 446 15.42 -1.30 -30.72
C LEU A 446 16.48 -1.58 -31.80
N LYS A 447 16.55 -2.81 -32.34
CA LYS A 447 17.65 -3.21 -33.25
C LYS A 447 17.47 -2.74 -34.69
N GLN A 448 16.24 -2.59 -35.18
CA GLN A 448 15.98 -2.31 -36.59
C GLN A 448 14.88 -1.26 -36.83
N LYS A 449 15.04 -0.46 -37.90
CA LYS A 449 14.00 0.44 -38.45
C LYS A 449 12.63 -0.22 -38.64
N ASN A 450 12.59 -1.54 -38.86
CA ASN A 450 11.36 -2.31 -39.09
C ASN A 450 10.64 -2.77 -37.80
N GLU A 451 11.27 -2.67 -36.64
CA GLU A 451 10.68 -3.01 -35.32
C GLU A 451 9.84 -1.85 -34.77
N VAL A 452 9.85 -0.73 -35.48
CA VAL A 452 9.22 0.54 -35.15
C VAL A 452 7.72 0.56 -35.51
N LEU A 453 7.06 -0.60 -35.56
CA LEU A 453 5.64 -0.70 -35.92
C LEU A 453 4.70 -0.05 -34.87
N LEU A 454 5.14 0.01 -33.61
CA LEU A 454 4.46 0.75 -32.53
C LEU A 454 4.34 2.26 -32.82
N LEU A 455 5.25 2.79 -33.63
CA LEU A 455 5.37 4.21 -33.93
C LEU A 455 4.51 4.67 -35.12
N ASN A 456 3.79 3.78 -35.79
CA ASN A 456 2.93 4.14 -36.92
C ASN A 456 1.59 4.79 -36.52
N SER A 457 1.44 5.24 -35.27
CA SER A 457 0.27 6.04 -34.89
C SER A 457 0.40 7.44 -35.48
N SER A 458 -0.47 7.76 -36.43
CA SER A 458 -0.61 9.11 -37.01
C SER A 458 -0.94 10.21 -35.99
N ARG A 459 -1.26 9.84 -34.74
CA ARG A 459 -1.62 10.75 -33.65
C ARG A 459 -0.56 10.84 -32.55
N LEU A 460 0.57 10.14 -32.69
CA LEU A 460 1.59 10.13 -31.65
C LEU A 460 2.20 11.53 -31.52
N GLN A 461 2.01 12.16 -30.35
CA GLN A 461 2.52 13.49 -30.04
C GLN A 461 3.72 13.45 -29.09
N THR A 462 3.75 12.49 -28.16
CA THR A 462 4.83 12.35 -27.17
C THR A 462 5.50 11.00 -27.33
N LEU A 463 6.82 11.01 -27.46
CA LEU A 463 7.67 9.82 -27.46
C LEU A 463 8.78 9.98 -26.43
N VAL A 464 8.86 9.04 -25.48
CA VAL A 464 9.93 8.96 -24.49
C VAL A 464 10.69 7.66 -24.69
N LEU A 465 12.00 7.76 -24.89
CA LEU A 465 12.92 6.62 -25.01
C LEU A 465 13.94 6.73 -23.88
N GLU A 466 13.81 5.85 -22.90
CA GLU A 466 14.64 5.86 -21.70
C GLU A 466 15.43 4.55 -21.55
N ASN A 467 16.72 4.66 -21.22
CA ASN A 467 17.60 3.52 -20.97
C ASN A 467 17.60 2.47 -22.10
N ILE A 468 17.44 2.89 -23.36
CA ILE A 468 17.37 1.94 -24.47
C ILE A 468 18.77 1.40 -24.77
N PRO A 469 19.01 0.09 -24.57
CA PRO A 469 20.32 -0.49 -24.87
C PRO A 469 20.58 -0.42 -26.37
N ASN A 470 21.83 -0.15 -26.74
CA ASN A 470 22.31 -0.08 -28.14
C ASN A 470 21.60 0.97 -29.02
N PHE A 471 20.82 1.90 -28.45
CA PHE A 471 20.24 3.03 -29.19
C PHE A 471 21.33 4.05 -29.52
N SER A 472 21.99 3.86 -30.66
CA SER A 472 23.15 4.65 -31.05
C SER A 472 22.86 5.82 -32.00
N ASP A 473 21.74 5.75 -32.72
CA ASP A 473 21.38 6.73 -33.73
C ASP A 473 19.86 6.94 -33.78
N ILE A 474 19.46 8.21 -33.66
CA ILE A 474 18.07 8.64 -33.79
C ILE A 474 17.47 8.33 -35.17
N SER A 475 18.29 8.12 -36.20
CA SER A 475 17.84 7.74 -37.54
C SER A 475 17.09 6.40 -37.58
N ILE A 476 17.17 5.60 -36.51
CA ILE A 476 16.33 4.40 -36.31
C ILE A 476 14.84 4.78 -36.25
N LEU A 477 14.51 5.98 -35.77
CA LEU A 477 13.16 6.51 -35.77
C LEU A 477 12.72 6.92 -37.19
N PRO A 478 11.44 6.72 -37.56
CA PRO A 478 10.88 7.20 -38.81
C PRO A 478 11.19 8.67 -39.07
N ILE A 479 11.71 8.97 -40.25
CA ILE A 479 12.09 10.32 -40.67
C ILE A 479 10.85 11.23 -40.78
N ASP A 480 9.69 10.64 -41.09
CA ASP A 480 8.43 11.34 -41.35
C ASP A 480 7.45 11.27 -40.15
N PHE A 481 7.97 11.39 -38.93
CA PHE A 481 7.11 11.63 -37.76
C PHE A 481 6.50 13.01 -37.80
N ILE A 482 5.44 13.15 -38.59
CA ILE A 482 4.76 14.42 -38.82
C ILE A 482 4.00 14.87 -37.56
N SER A 483 3.61 13.95 -36.67
CA SER A 483 2.76 14.28 -35.51
C SER A 483 3.51 14.54 -34.19
N ILE A 484 4.81 14.18 -34.08
CA ILE A 484 5.53 14.28 -32.82
C ILE A 484 5.74 15.76 -32.44
N LEU A 485 5.31 16.11 -31.23
CA LEU A 485 5.49 17.42 -30.61
C LEU A 485 6.56 17.38 -29.52
N ASN A 486 6.67 16.27 -28.79
CA ASN A 486 7.60 16.09 -27.68
C ASN A 486 8.42 14.82 -27.88
N LEU A 487 9.75 14.97 -27.87
CA LEU A 487 10.68 13.85 -27.91
C LEU A 487 11.64 13.94 -26.72
N SER A 488 11.71 12.87 -25.94
CA SER A 488 12.66 12.73 -24.83
C SER A 488 13.54 11.50 -25.02
N LEU A 489 14.85 11.70 -25.00
CA LEU A 489 15.87 10.66 -25.12
C LEU A 489 16.70 10.65 -23.84
N ILE A 490 16.38 9.76 -22.90
CA ILE A 490 16.92 9.79 -21.54
C ILE A 490 17.81 8.57 -21.29
N ASN A 491 19.02 8.82 -20.79
CA ASN A 491 19.98 7.79 -20.35
C ASN A 491 20.31 6.72 -21.40
N ASN A 492 20.28 7.07 -22.69
CA ASN A 492 20.63 6.16 -23.78
C ASN A 492 22.15 6.11 -23.96
N ALA A 493 22.82 5.20 -23.25
CA ALA A 493 24.30 5.18 -23.16
C ALA A 493 25.03 5.03 -24.50
N ALA A 494 24.43 4.37 -25.49
CA ALA A 494 25.03 4.18 -26.81
C ALA A 494 24.82 5.38 -27.76
N LEU A 495 23.94 6.32 -27.41
CA LEU A 495 23.55 7.43 -28.27
C LEU A 495 24.71 8.43 -28.36
N SER A 496 25.41 8.40 -29.50
CA SER A 496 26.61 9.22 -29.72
C SER A 496 26.37 10.41 -30.63
N SER A 497 25.26 10.43 -31.38
CA SER A 497 24.94 11.56 -32.25
C SER A 497 23.45 11.71 -32.55
N ILE A 498 23.07 12.94 -32.86
CA ILE A 498 21.79 13.33 -33.42
C ILE A 498 22.08 14.14 -34.68
N GLN A 499 21.80 13.55 -35.84
CA GLN A 499 22.05 14.18 -37.13
C GLN A 499 20.84 14.10 -38.06
N GLY A 500 20.60 15.17 -38.82
CA GLY A 500 19.66 15.14 -39.94
C GLY A 500 18.17 14.97 -39.58
N ILE A 501 17.77 15.24 -38.33
CA ILE A 501 16.36 15.22 -37.92
C ILE A 501 15.56 16.28 -38.69
N ARG A 502 14.36 15.91 -39.15
CA ARG A 502 13.41 16.78 -39.87
C ARG A 502 12.00 16.78 -39.28
N TYR A 503 11.87 16.63 -37.96
CA TYR A 503 10.57 16.67 -37.28
C TYR A 503 10.01 18.09 -37.27
N ARG A 504 9.34 18.47 -38.36
CA ARG A 504 8.88 19.85 -38.61
C ARG A 504 7.99 20.41 -37.51
N PHE A 505 7.24 19.56 -36.81
CA PHE A 505 6.29 19.95 -35.77
C PHE A 505 6.81 19.74 -34.34
N LEU A 506 8.04 19.26 -34.19
CA LEU A 506 8.65 19.06 -32.87
C LEU A 506 8.75 20.40 -32.15
N LYS A 507 8.15 20.49 -30.96
CA LYS A 507 8.15 21.66 -30.08
C LYS A 507 9.13 21.52 -28.93
N LYS A 508 9.29 20.31 -28.39
CA LYS A 508 10.22 20.03 -27.28
C LYS A 508 11.13 18.85 -27.62
N LEU A 509 12.42 19.04 -27.42
CA LEU A 509 13.45 18.00 -27.50
C LEU A 509 14.26 18.01 -26.20
N ASP A 510 14.24 16.88 -25.50
CA ASP A 510 14.99 16.68 -24.27
C ASP A 510 15.94 15.50 -24.43
N ILE A 511 17.23 15.72 -24.17
CA ILE A 511 18.28 14.73 -24.38
C ILE A 511 19.11 14.67 -23.11
N LYS A 512 19.15 13.50 -22.48
CA LYS A 512 20.02 13.22 -21.34
C LYS A 512 20.89 12.02 -21.66
N THR A 513 22.21 12.20 -21.73
CA THR A 513 23.15 11.12 -22.05
C THR A 513 24.10 10.86 -20.88
N LEU A 514 24.29 9.58 -20.53
CA LEU A 514 25.25 9.11 -19.52
C LEU A 514 26.57 8.65 -20.16
N SER A 515 26.81 9.00 -21.43
CA SER A 515 27.95 8.48 -22.17
C SER A 515 29.23 9.15 -21.72
N ASN A 516 30.00 8.47 -20.87
CA ASN A 516 31.41 8.81 -20.56
C ASN A 516 32.37 8.42 -21.69
N SER A 517 31.88 8.33 -22.92
CA SER A 517 32.71 7.98 -24.07
C SER A 517 33.70 9.08 -24.37
N ASN A 518 34.93 8.70 -24.74
CA ASN A 518 35.95 9.63 -25.26
C ASN A 518 35.54 10.31 -26.58
N THR A 519 34.42 9.90 -27.19
CA THR A 519 33.84 10.54 -28.36
C THR A 519 32.81 11.58 -27.94
N PRO A 520 32.90 12.83 -28.43
CA PRO A 520 31.88 13.84 -28.17
C PRO A 520 30.51 13.39 -28.68
N PHE A 521 29.47 13.70 -27.91
CA PHE A 521 28.08 13.60 -28.34
C PHE A 521 27.82 14.66 -29.42
N ASP A 522 27.57 14.23 -30.66
CA ASP A 522 27.47 15.13 -31.81
C ASP A 522 26.02 15.47 -32.17
N VAL A 523 25.61 16.70 -31.92
CA VAL A 523 24.36 17.28 -32.44
C VAL A 523 24.72 18.18 -33.60
N SER A 524 24.53 17.67 -34.83
CA SER A 524 24.92 18.41 -36.02
C SER A 524 23.94 18.33 -37.17
N LYS A 525 23.96 19.36 -38.02
CA LYS A 525 23.17 19.42 -39.27
C LYS A 525 21.66 19.21 -39.05
N CYS A 526 21.15 19.75 -37.96
CA CYS A 526 19.74 19.64 -37.59
C CYS A 526 18.99 20.92 -37.96
N ASN A 527 17.75 20.77 -38.46
CA ASN A 527 16.88 21.89 -38.79
C ASN A 527 15.51 21.68 -38.14
N PHE A 528 15.22 22.47 -37.12
CA PHE A 528 14.01 22.39 -36.33
C PHE A 528 13.14 23.63 -36.53
N GLU A 529 12.20 23.56 -37.48
CA GLU A 529 11.36 24.70 -37.86
C GLU A 529 10.48 25.20 -36.71
N SER A 530 9.92 24.29 -35.89
CA SER A 530 8.94 24.60 -34.84
C SER A 530 9.43 24.35 -33.40
N LEU A 531 10.71 24.05 -33.19
CA LEU A 531 11.22 23.70 -31.87
C LEU A 531 11.24 24.94 -30.98
N GLU A 532 10.54 24.86 -29.85
CA GLU A 532 10.37 25.92 -28.85
C GLU A 532 11.33 25.71 -27.66
N SER A 533 11.64 24.46 -27.32
CA SER A 533 12.49 24.09 -26.18
C SER A 533 13.47 22.96 -26.55
N LEU A 534 14.77 23.20 -26.28
CA LEU A 534 15.84 22.23 -26.45
C LEU A 534 16.64 22.11 -25.14
N SER A 535 16.71 20.90 -24.60
CA SER A 535 17.51 20.55 -23.42
C SER A 535 18.48 19.43 -23.79
N ILE A 536 19.77 19.64 -23.50
CA ILE A 536 20.84 18.67 -23.66
C ILE A 536 21.62 18.60 -22.35
N GLU A 537 21.54 17.48 -21.65
CA GLU A 537 22.36 17.14 -20.50
C GLU A 537 23.29 15.99 -20.87
N SER A 538 24.60 16.18 -20.76
CA SER A 538 25.59 15.14 -21.07
C SER A 538 26.73 15.14 -20.06
N GLU A 539 27.13 13.96 -19.59
CA GLU A 539 28.36 13.83 -18.79
C GLU A 539 29.63 14.00 -19.65
N GLY A 540 29.52 13.82 -20.98
CA GLY A 540 30.62 13.89 -21.94
C GLY A 540 30.76 15.24 -22.66
N GLU A 541 31.73 15.30 -23.58
CA GLU A 541 31.88 16.44 -24.48
C GLU A 541 30.70 16.50 -25.45
N VAL A 542 30.22 17.70 -25.79
CA VAL A 542 29.16 17.92 -26.78
C VAL A 542 29.71 18.72 -27.95
N ARG A 543 29.46 18.23 -29.17
CA ARG A 543 29.64 19.00 -30.41
C ARG A 543 28.28 19.46 -30.89
N PHE A 544 28.08 20.77 -31.00
CA PHE A 544 26.79 21.38 -31.33
C PHE A 544 26.95 22.32 -32.54
N VAL A 545 26.86 21.78 -33.76
CA VAL A 545 27.30 22.47 -34.99
C VAL A 545 26.22 22.46 -36.06
N GLU A 546 25.96 23.61 -36.71
CA GLU A 546 24.95 23.73 -37.78
C GLU A 546 23.54 23.31 -37.33
N VAL A 547 23.12 23.71 -36.12
CA VAL A 547 21.77 23.47 -35.60
C VAL A 547 20.92 24.73 -35.80
N LYS A 548 19.94 24.66 -36.69
CA LYS A 548 19.01 25.77 -36.97
C LYS A 548 17.69 25.53 -36.27
N ALA A 549 17.25 26.49 -35.44
CA ALA A 549 15.97 26.41 -34.73
C ALA A 549 15.36 27.81 -34.60
N PRO A 550 14.76 28.35 -35.68
CA PRO A 550 14.32 29.74 -35.71
C PRO A 550 13.22 30.08 -34.69
N SER A 551 12.47 29.08 -34.24
CA SER A 551 11.38 29.23 -33.26
C SER A 551 11.81 28.97 -31.81
N LEU A 552 13.11 28.72 -31.57
CA LEU A 552 13.61 28.30 -30.26
C LEU A 552 13.47 29.43 -29.24
N VAL A 553 12.79 29.13 -28.13
CA VAL A 553 12.51 30.06 -27.03
C VAL A 553 13.43 29.77 -25.84
N GLU A 554 13.67 28.49 -25.56
CA GLU A 554 14.48 28.03 -24.43
C GLU A 554 15.55 27.05 -24.91
N LEU A 555 16.81 27.35 -24.58
CA LEU A 555 17.95 26.47 -24.85
C LEU A 555 18.72 26.20 -23.56
N GLU A 556 18.89 24.92 -23.25
CA GLU A 556 19.71 24.43 -22.16
C GLU A 556 20.71 23.40 -22.68
N ILE A 557 22.01 23.68 -22.49
CA ILE A 557 23.09 22.74 -22.79
C ILE A 557 24.01 22.65 -21.57
N LEU A 558 23.85 21.56 -20.83
CA LEU A 558 24.65 21.21 -19.66
C LEU A 558 25.55 20.02 -20.03
N SER A 559 26.80 20.31 -20.36
CA SER A 559 27.79 19.26 -20.68
C SER A 559 29.04 19.35 -19.79
N SER A 560 29.93 18.36 -19.88
CA SER A 560 31.28 18.52 -19.32
C SER A 560 32.15 19.46 -20.14
N TYR A 561 31.90 19.59 -21.44
CA TYR A 561 32.57 20.54 -22.32
C TYR A 561 31.81 20.70 -23.64
N ILE A 562 31.80 21.91 -24.22
CA ILE A 562 31.29 22.16 -25.58
C ILE A 562 32.47 22.45 -26.50
N VAL A 563 32.66 21.59 -27.51
CA VAL A 563 33.91 21.54 -28.29
C VAL A 563 34.06 22.71 -29.26
N ASN A 564 32.94 23.24 -29.77
CA ASN A 564 32.92 24.28 -30.78
C ASN A 564 32.45 25.62 -30.21
N SER A 565 32.70 26.69 -30.97
CA SER A 565 32.11 28.01 -30.68
C SER A 565 30.59 27.96 -30.83
N PHE A 566 29.89 28.69 -29.98
CA PHE A 566 28.44 28.78 -29.98
C PHE A 566 27.99 30.20 -30.34
N SER A 567 26.94 30.32 -31.16
CA SER A 567 26.34 31.61 -31.48
C SER A 567 24.81 31.57 -31.43
N THR A 568 24.19 32.66 -30.95
CA THR A 568 22.72 32.79 -30.91
C THR A 568 22.08 33.20 -32.24
N LYS A 569 22.87 33.42 -33.30
CA LYS A 569 22.41 33.90 -34.61
C LYS A 569 21.29 33.07 -35.23
N ASP A 570 21.32 31.75 -35.04
CA ASP A 570 20.32 30.83 -35.58
C ASP A 570 19.06 30.69 -34.69
N TYR A 571 18.96 31.45 -33.58
CA TYR A 571 17.88 31.39 -32.58
C TYR A 571 17.26 32.78 -32.30
N PRO A 572 16.66 33.44 -33.31
CA PRO A 572 16.15 34.81 -33.18
C PRO A 572 15.00 34.97 -32.19
N GLN A 573 14.34 33.89 -31.76
CA GLN A 573 13.24 33.92 -30.78
C GLN A 573 13.68 33.57 -29.34
N LEU A 574 15.00 33.39 -29.12
CA LEU A 574 15.52 32.90 -27.85
C LEU A 574 15.24 33.88 -26.71
N ARG A 575 14.68 33.37 -25.61
CA ARG A 575 14.38 34.13 -24.39
C ARG A 575 15.21 33.70 -23.20
N LYS A 576 15.56 32.42 -23.14
CA LYS A 576 16.36 31.81 -22.08
C LYS A 576 17.50 31.00 -22.66
N LEU A 577 18.70 31.26 -22.18
CA LEU A 577 19.91 30.54 -22.54
C LEU A 577 20.62 30.06 -21.28
N THR A 578 20.71 28.75 -21.11
CA THR A 578 21.56 28.11 -20.10
C THR A 578 22.61 27.30 -20.84
N ILE A 579 23.88 27.65 -20.70
CA ILE A 579 24.95 26.92 -21.39
C ILE A 579 26.16 26.82 -20.48
N GLY A 580 26.71 25.62 -20.33
CA GLY A 580 27.87 25.35 -19.47
C GLY A 580 29.13 24.99 -20.25
N LYS A 581 30.30 25.26 -19.64
CA LYS A 581 31.63 24.74 -20.01
C LYS A 581 31.99 24.85 -21.51
N LEU A 582 31.93 26.05 -22.07
CA LEU A 582 32.31 26.34 -23.47
C LEU A 582 33.48 27.36 -23.55
N ASN A 583 34.23 27.36 -24.67
CA ASN A 583 35.38 28.25 -24.84
C ASN A 583 35.06 29.61 -25.50
N ASP A 584 34.10 29.62 -26.42
CA ASP A 584 33.79 30.79 -27.26
C ASP A 584 32.27 30.92 -27.44
N LEU A 585 31.71 32.02 -26.94
CA LEU A 585 30.28 32.35 -26.93
C LEU A 585 30.06 33.69 -27.62
N HIS A 586 29.27 33.69 -28.70
CA HIS A 586 28.83 34.90 -29.38
C HIS A 586 27.32 35.09 -29.26
N ILE A 587 26.89 36.07 -28.46
CA ILE A 587 25.48 36.43 -28.31
C ILE A 587 25.18 37.60 -29.25
N GLU A 588 24.32 37.37 -30.24
CA GLU A 588 23.79 38.41 -31.11
C GLU A 588 22.85 39.35 -30.34
N PRO A 589 22.78 40.64 -30.72
CA PRO A 589 21.84 41.59 -30.14
C PRO A 589 20.39 41.08 -30.23
N SER A 590 19.65 41.16 -29.12
CA SER A 590 18.28 40.68 -29.02
C SER A 590 17.51 41.43 -27.95
N ASP A 591 16.30 41.87 -28.29
CA ASP A 591 15.32 42.41 -27.36
C ASP A 591 14.46 41.31 -26.71
N LEU A 592 14.60 40.05 -27.10
CA LEU A 592 13.79 38.94 -26.57
C LEU A 592 14.48 38.19 -25.44
N ILE A 593 15.81 38.20 -25.36
CA ILE A 593 16.56 37.50 -24.32
C ILE A 593 16.28 38.16 -22.96
N THR A 594 15.79 37.36 -22.02
CA THR A 594 15.45 37.78 -20.65
C THR A 594 16.29 37.10 -19.59
N GLU A 595 16.85 35.93 -19.88
CA GLU A 595 17.66 35.14 -18.95
C GLU A 595 18.85 34.51 -19.66
N ILE A 596 20.03 34.70 -19.07
CA ILE A 596 21.28 34.03 -19.46
C ILE A 596 21.89 33.44 -18.19
N ASP A 597 22.11 32.13 -18.18
CA ASP A 597 22.80 31.41 -17.13
C ASP A 597 24.10 30.78 -17.67
N LEU A 598 25.22 31.37 -17.27
CA LEU A 598 26.58 30.92 -17.60
C LEU A 598 27.34 30.45 -16.36
N SER A 599 26.65 30.25 -15.23
CA SER A 599 27.29 29.92 -13.95
C SER A 599 28.15 28.66 -13.99
N ALA A 600 27.87 27.75 -14.91
CA ALA A 600 28.64 26.52 -15.15
C ALA A 600 29.84 26.70 -16.11
N ASN A 601 30.14 27.91 -16.60
CA ASN A 601 31.33 28.15 -17.42
C ASN A 601 32.53 28.50 -16.55
N ASN A 602 33.68 27.92 -16.84
CA ASN A 602 34.96 28.31 -16.23
C ASN A 602 36.05 28.57 -17.29
N PHE A 603 35.73 28.40 -18.58
CA PHE A 603 36.65 28.53 -19.70
C PHE A 603 36.52 29.85 -20.48
N ILE A 604 35.37 30.52 -20.41
CA ILE A 604 35.15 31.82 -21.03
C ILE A 604 36.02 32.85 -20.29
N LYS A 605 37.07 33.36 -20.94
CA LYS A 605 38.01 34.31 -20.33
C LYS A 605 37.42 35.72 -20.24
N GLU A 606 36.75 36.16 -21.30
CA GLU A 606 36.10 37.45 -21.40
C GLU A 606 34.83 37.29 -22.24
N LEU A 607 33.68 37.66 -21.68
CA LEU A 607 32.44 37.79 -22.42
C LEU A 607 32.19 39.28 -22.66
N VAL A 608 32.45 39.74 -23.87
CA VAL A 608 32.18 41.13 -24.25
C VAL A 608 30.71 41.25 -24.64
N MET A 609 29.88 41.71 -23.71
CA MET A 609 28.49 42.09 -23.99
C MET A 609 28.30 43.58 -23.74
N ASP A 610 27.79 44.30 -24.73
CA ASP A 610 27.26 45.64 -24.52
C ASP A 610 25.84 45.51 -23.99
N GLN A 611 25.54 46.11 -22.84
CA GLN A 611 24.19 46.06 -22.24
C GLN A 611 23.12 46.62 -23.20
N ASN A 612 23.48 47.51 -24.12
CA ASN A 612 22.58 48.02 -25.13
C ASN A 612 22.16 46.95 -26.16
N GLN A 613 22.92 45.85 -26.28
CA GLN A 613 22.59 44.74 -27.19
C GLN A 613 21.52 43.81 -26.62
N LEU A 614 21.30 43.81 -25.30
CA LEU A 614 20.33 42.96 -24.60
C LEU A 614 19.44 43.78 -23.66
N PRO A 615 18.65 44.73 -24.18
CA PRO A 615 17.94 45.74 -23.37
C PRO A 615 16.90 45.16 -22.39
N ASN A 616 16.47 43.91 -22.60
CA ASN A 616 15.45 43.23 -21.78
C ASN A 616 16.03 42.10 -20.89
N LEU A 617 17.36 41.98 -20.78
CA LEU A 617 18.00 40.99 -19.92
C LEU A 617 17.71 41.29 -18.43
N LYS A 618 17.02 40.36 -17.75
CA LYS A 618 16.64 40.50 -16.34
C LYS A 618 17.49 39.65 -15.41
N VAL A 619 17.88 38.47 -15.88
CA VAL A 619 18.67 37.51 -15.11
C VAL A 619 19.95 37.22 -15.89
N PHE A 620 21.08 37.56 -15.28
CA PHE A 620 22.40 37.19 -15.77
C PHE A 620 23.15 36.52 -14.63
N LYS A 621 23.39 35.22 -14.75
CA LYS A 621 24.25 34.47 -13.82
C LYS A 621 25.59 34.27 -14.50
N ASP A 622 26.56 35.06 -14.06
CA ASP A 622 27.92 34.97 -14.54
C ASP A 622 28.64 33.75 -13.94
N PHE A 623 29.76 33.37 -14.55
CA PHE A 623 30.68 32.44 -13.91
C PHE A 623 31.27 33.11 -12.67
N THR A 624 30.87 32.67 -11.49
CA THR A 624 31.49 33.13 -10.25
C THR A 624 32.97 32.79 -10.32
N ARG A 625 33.82 33.82 -10.43
CA ARG A 625 35.27 33.72 -10.25
C ARG A 625 35.53 33.22 -8.84
N TYR A 626 35.56 31.91 -8.64
CA TYR A 626 36.00 31.28 -7.38
C TYR A 626 37.52 31.42 -7.14
N ASN A 627 38.14 32.48 -7.68
CA ASN A 627 39.56 32.80 -7.58
C ASN A 627 39.76 34.26 -7.14
N GLU A 628 39.00 34.75 -6.16
CA GLU A 628 39.59 35.77 -5.28
C GLU A 628 40.37 35.02 -4.19
N PRO A 629 41.72 35.03 -4.21
CA PRO A 629 42.46 34.70 -3.01
C PRO A 629 42.00 35.69 -1.94
N THR A 630 41.51 35.19 -0.82
CA THR A 630 41.33 36.00 0.38
C THR A 630 42.61 36.82 0.60
N PRO A 631 42.53 38.14 0.74
CA PRO A 631 43.72 38.96 0.97
C PRO A 631 44.37 38.51 2.27
N ASP A 632 45.69 38.29 2.20
CA ASP A 632 46.62 38.05 3.30
C ASP A 632 46.10 38.45 4.68
N SER A 633 45.51 37.50 5.42
CA SER A 633 45.62 37.51 6.87
C SER A 633 46.91 36.77 7.20
N GLY A 634 48.01 37.51 7.22
CA GLY A 634 49.32 37.01 7.61
C GLY A 634 49.24 36.28 8.96
N PHE A 635 49.49 34.99 8.93
CA PHE A 635 49.89 34.21 10.10
C PHE A 635 50.93 33.18 9.66
N ASP A 636 52.13 33.35 10.21
CA ASP A 636 53.27 32.44 10.09
C ASP A 636 52.92 31.00 10.50
N PRO A 637 53.41 29.97 9.79
CA PRO A 637 53.34 28.59 10.27
C PRO A 637 54.57 28.29 11.13
N VAL A 638 54.40 28.36 12.45
CA VAL A 638 55.30 27.69 13.39
C VAL A 638 54.90 26.23 13.51
N HIS A 639 55.86 25.36 13.19
CA HIS A 639 55.98 23.94 13.53
C HIS A 639 54.96 23.37 14.53
N TYR A 640 54.25 22.31 14.13
CA TYR A 640 54.09 21.07 14.94
C TYR A 640 53.57 19.93 14.03
N LEU A 641 54.44 18.95 13.77
CA LEU A 641 54.04 17.56 13.52
C LEU A 641 53.82 16.91 14.90
N PRO A 642 52.85 16.00 15.03
CA PRO A 642 53.26 14.60 14.93
C PRO A 642 52.27 13.68 14.19
N ASP A 643 52.88 12.61 13.65
CA ASP A 643 52.34 11.30 13.28
C ASP A 643 50.91 10.98 13.71
N PHE A 644 50.09 10.56 12.74
CA PHE A 644 49.16 9.45 12.95
C PHE A 644 49.20 8.45 11.79
N GLY A 645 49.63 7.25 12.18
CA GLY A 645 49.71 6.03 11.42
C GLY A 645 48.44 5.61 10.67
N GLN A 646 48.74 4.92 9.58
CA GLN A 646 47.97 3.94 8.84
C GLN A 646 46.98 3.14 9.70
N TYR A 647 45.71 3.06 9.26
CA TYR A 647 44.88 1.86 9.37
C TYR A 647 43.91 1.86 8.18
N TYR A 648 44.28 1.12 7.13
CA TYR A 648 43.32 0.49 6.22
C TYR A 648 42.93 -0.83 6.90
N GLU A 649 41.68 -0.98 7.30
CA GLU A 649 41.13 -2.30 7.64
C GLU A 649 40.54 -2.92 6.38
N ASP A 650 41.07 -4.09 6.07
CA ASP A 650 40.61 -5.04 5.07
C ASP A 650 39.18 -5.50 5.36
N ILE A 651 38.28 -5.30 4.39
CA ILE A 651 36.98 -5.98 4.35
C ILE A 651 37.16 -7.21 3.44
N PRO A 652 37.07 -8.45 3.95
CA PRO A 652 37.08 -9.63 3.10
C PRO A 652 35.71 -9.84 2.44
N PRO A 653 35.65 -10.40 1.22
CA PRO A 653 34.40 -10.70 0.55
C PRO A 653 33.73 -11.92 1.18
N PHE A 654 32.43 -11.80 1.47
CA PHE A 654 31.58 -12.92 1.84
C PHE A 654 31.16 -13.69 0.59
N GLU A 655 31.73 -14.87 0.41
CA GLU A 655 31.21 -15.93 -0.44
C GLU A 655 30.43 -16.94 0.42
N THR A 656 29.22 -17.26 -0.07
CA THR A 656 28.48 -18.54 0.03
C THR A 656 28.36 -19.29 1.37
N LEU A 657 27.14 -19.31 1.90
CA LEU A 657 26.48 -20.52 2.48
C LEU A 657 24.96 -20.26 2.67
N LEU A 658 24.19 -20.47 1.59
CA LEU A 658 22.86 -21.12 1.54
C LEU A 658 22.30 -21.09 0.12
#